data_AF-A0A0S8KVV1-F1
#
_entry.id   AF-A0A0S8KVV1-F1
#
_cell.length_a   1.000
_cell.length_b   1.000
_cell.length_c   1.000
_cell.angle_alpha   90.00
_cell.angle_beta   90.00
_cell.angle_gamma   90.00
#
_symmetry.space_group_name_H-M   'P 1'
#
loop_
_entity.id
_entity.type
_entity.pdbx_description
1 polymer ?
#
loop_
_entity_poly.entity_id
_entity_poly.type
_entity_poly.pdbx_seq_one_letter_code
_entity_poly.pdbx_strand_id
1 'polypeptide(L)'
;MTRLLKHISNSVDLTRGKDRLSIRILQILFMMVVISVFSAGLSAQIWNEDFESDTVGSQQGNGTPSKWISFYETTGGGTYQVENNLGNNEFVVNNPFIGPVVWQSEFVDINAYSQVYLQADIRESGDLDPGTDTIALYYQINDGPEVLWHMEFDEFSETFITVRVGNLVGDSMRVIVKMRNGDVDEHHHIDNIEIHEHDTLYSVATGNWNAGTTWHTAPTGGPCGCIPDSTDVVIIQNGHTVSLTTNTYVTNLIIQNGGTLQWTVNDIDLGIVGNGIIDVQAGGSLTRNGQSGANIVVNEAWLSATLNADGPVSISALELANFQGDLDLTGSSTITLTGGLGINGDGNSFSTIYGWPPDITVNNSADLTVGGNLGVLGGSGNLIFTNSTTLDLDGSITNVTSGSRFENSSNAVWYYGGFSADPDTRLYTDNNNNSFVYDRTGNQLIITPQDAYHDLTISGNGSKSTTGSLDINGDLLINSTLSAGHSINLAGNWNNAGVFVHGSQTVFFDGSGPQTVTTGGTGADKDFYNVTIQNTHGSPDDANDVDADAILVNNDLRISDGQFQPATGSDFDDVFIEINGIFKPDVSASITVSDDWTGTGSFIHNNGSVEFNGSSSLQNVRTESFYDLLINSTSNLSLNGDLTVSNSFTMTQGIIDANTNTLVLTNGTIAALSYISGQIYDGEFERSINTTGTYLFPVGTAADRNMLTIDINTLSNPGSL
;
A
#
# COMPACT_ATOMS: atom_id res chain seq x y z
N MET A 1 22.92 28.88 28.32
CA MET A 1 21.67 28.33 27.75
C MET A 1 21.96 27.24 26.72
N THR A 2 22.97 27.43 25.86
CA THR A 2 23.57 26.47 24.92
C THR A 2 24.05 25.14 25.55
N ARG A 3 24.43 25.12 26.83
CA ARG A 3 24.78 23.90 27.58
C ARG A 3 23.59 23.11 28.13
N LEU A 4 22.40 23.71 28.23
CA LEU A 4 21.22 23.06 28.81
C LEU A 4 20.36 22.35 27.74
N LEU A 5 20.42 22.81 26.48
CA LEU A 5 19.75 22.14 25.35
C LEU A 5 20.54 20.93 24.78
N LYS A 6 21.89 20.93 24.86
CA LYS A 6 22.74 19.80 24.41
C LYS A 6 22.61 18.55 25.30
N HIS A 7 22.00 18.66 26.49
CA HIS A 7 21.82 17.52 27.41
C HIS A 7 20.59 16.65 27.11
N ILE A 8 19.63 17.15 26.31
CA ILE A 8 18.42 16.39 25.93
C ILE A 8 18.72 15.46 24.74
N SER A 9 19.70 15.79 23.90
CA SER A 9 20.15 14.99 22.75
C SER A 9 20.88 13.69 23.13
N ASN A 10 21.49 13.61 24.32
CA ASN A 10 22.38 12.50 24.69
C ASN A 10 21.69 11.38 25.49
N SER A 11 20.36 11.42 25.64
CA SER A 11 19.60 10.49 26.51
C SER A 11 18.62 9.56 25.77
N VAL A 12 18.73 9.42 24.44
CA VAL A 12 17.90 8.46 23.69
C VAL A 12 18.73 7.19 23.43
N ASP A 13 18.27 6.08 24.00
CA ASP A 13 18.90 4.76 23.97
C ASP A 13 18.67 4.08 22.60
N LEU A 14 19.73 3.89 21.81
CA LEU A 14 19.75 3.45 20.42
C LEU A 14 19.74 1.91 20.27
N THR A 15 18.69 1.22 20.74
CA THR A 15 18.67 -0.26 20.67
C THR A 15 17.42 -0.91 20.08
N ARG A 16 16.59 -0.21 19.28
CA ARG A 16 15.59 -0.90 18.42
C ARG A 16 15.12 -0.05 17.25
N GLY A 17 15.12 -0.65 16.05
CA GLY A 17 14.90 -0.02 14.74
C GLY A 17 13.49 0.53 14.46
N LYS A 18 13.01 1.49 15.26
CA LYS A 18 11.80 2.28 14.96
C LYS A 18 11.96 3.80 15.06
N ASP A 19 13.12 4.34 15.40
CA ASP A 19 13.32 5.78 15.59
C ASP A 19 14.31 6.42 14.59
N ARG A 20 14.20 6.11 13.29
CA ARG A 20 14.86 6.89 12.24
C ARG A 20 14.18 8.26 12.00
N LEU A 21 12.87 8.34 12.22
CA LEU A 21 12.07 9.55 11.99
C LEU A 21 12.33 10.66 13.03
N SER A 22 12.55 10.31 14.30
CA SER A 22 12.79 11.26 15.40
C SER A 22 14.15 11.97 15.29
N ILE A 23 15.13 11.37 14.62
CA ILE A 23 16.45 11.97 14.39
C ILE A 23 16.40 12.94 13.19
N ARG A 24 15.66 12.58 12.12
CA ARG A 24 15.49 13.42 10.91
C ARG A 24 14.63 14.67 11.16
N ILE A 25 13.56 14.57 11.95
CA ILE A 25 12.74 15.73 12.37
C ILE A 25 13.52 16.68 13.28
N LEU A 26 14.42 16.16 14.13
CA LEU A 26 15.26 16.99 15.01
C LEU A 26 16.32 17.77 14.23
N GLN A 27 16.81 17.25 13.10
CA GLN A 27 17.70 17.97 12.17
C GLN A 27 16.99 19.12 11.46
N ILE A 28 15.74 18.93 11.02
CA ILE A 28 14.91 19.99 10.40
C ILE A 28 14.59 21.10 11.41
N LEU A 29 14.26 20.75 12.67
CA LEU A 29 13.94 21.74 13.70
C LEU A 29 15.17 22.55 14.18
N PHE A 30 16.39 22.02 14.00
CA PHE A 30 17.63 22.70 14.41
C PHE A 30 18.05 23.83 13.47
N MET A 31 17.47 23.89 12.25
CA MET A 31 17.83 24.87 11.23
C MET A 31 17.24 26.28 11.46
N MET A 32 16.34 26.46 12.43
CA MET A 32 15.56 27.69 12.59
C MET A 32 16.17 28.81 13.46
N VAL A 33 17.32 28.64 14.15
CA VAL A 33 17.88 29.75 14.95
C VAL A 33 19.40 29.69 15.05
N VAL A 34 20.13 30.37 14.15
CA VAL A 34 21.41 31.03 14.47
C VAL A 34 21.59 32.30 13.63
N ILE A 35 21.68 33.45 14.29
CA ILE A 35 22.24 34.69 13.73
C ILE A 35 23.73 34.67 14.03
N SER A 36 24.58 34.60 13.00
CA SER A 36 26.01 34.89 13.12
C SER A 36 26.52 35.65 11.88
N VAL A 37 27.36 36.63 12.17
CA VAL A 37 27.90 37.65 11.27
C VAL A 37 28.99 37.01 10.40
N PHE A 38 28.85 37.06 9.07
CA PHE A 38 29.88 36.62 8.13
C PHE A 38 30.44 37.78 7.30
N SER A 39 31.77 37.77 7.13
CA SER A 39 32.50 38.49 6.10
C SER A 39 32.54 37.66 4.81
N ALA A 40 32.46 38.33 3.66
CA ALA A 40 32.53 37.72 2.34
C ALA A 40 33.83 36.96 2.09
N GLY A 41 33.72 35.69 1.70
CA GLY A 41 34.76 34.82 1.17
C GLY A 41 34.10 33.55 0.63
N LEU A 42 34.68 32.97 -0.42
CA LEU A 42 34.30 31.68 -1.00
C LEU A 42 34.22 30.56 0.08
N SER A 43 33.46 29.50 -0.17
CA SER A 43 33.45 28.27 0.63
C SER A 43 34.85 27.94 1.17
N ALA A 44 34.97 27.87 2.50
CA ALA A 44 36.24 27.60 3.14
C ALA A 44 36.53 26.11 3.09
N GLN A 45 37.62 25.73 2.41
CA GLN A 45 38.22 24.40 2.55
C GLN A 45 38.71 24.24 3.99
N ILE A 46 38.05 23.36 4.74
CA ILE A 46 38.30 23.11 6.16
C ILE A 46 39.49 22.18 6.33
N TRP A 47 39.54 21.15 5.48
CA TRP A 47 40.59 20.14 5.46
C TRP A 47 40.71 19.57 4.05
N ASN A 48 41.91 19.19 3.64
CA ASN A 48 42.17 18.54 2.36
C ASN A 48 43.20 17.44 2.55
N GLU A 49 43.28 16.49 1.63
CA GLU A 49 44.43 15.62 1.41
C GLU A 49 44.52 15.33 -0.09
N ASP A 50 45.57 15.86 -0.70
CA ASP A 50 45.90 15.77 -2.13
C ASP A 50 47.16 14.91 -2.38
N PHE A 51 47.79 14.37 -1.32
CA PHE A 51 49.00 13.54 -1.36
C PHE A 51 50.25 14.18 -2.00
N GLU A 52 50.16 15.38 -2.56
CA GLU A 52 51.25 16.08 -3.26
C GLU A 52 52.41 16.43 -2.33
N SER A 53 52.10 16.70 -1.06
CA SER A 53 53.12 16.95 -0.05
C SER A 53 53.76 15.67 0.49
N ASP A 54 53.08 14.53 0.36
CA ASP A 54 53.49 13.26 0.96
C ASP A 54 54.64 12.59 0.21
N THR A 55 55.41 11.78 0.93
CA THR A 55 56.55 11.07 0.33
C THR A 55 56.07 9.84 -0.42
N VAL A 56 56.37 9.73 -1.71
CA VAL A 56 56.11 8.51 -2.50
C VAL A 56 56.63 7.26 -1.78
N GLY A 57 55.78 6.24 -1.65
CA GLY A 57 56.00 5.03 -0.87
C GLY A 57 55.56 5.10 0.60
N SER A 58 55.02 6.24 1.06
CA SER A 58 54.54 6.38 2.44
C SER A 58 53.20 5.68 2.66
N GLN A 59 53.02 5.15 3.87
CA GLN A 59 51.77 4.53 4.34
C GLN A 59 51.07 5.37 5.43
N GLN A 60 51.56 6.59 5.63
CA GLN A 60 51.04 7.56 6.57
C GLN A 60 51.33 8.96 6.04
N GLY A 61 50.45 9.89 6.37
CA GLY A 61 50.58 11.28 5.96
C GLY A 61 51.66 12.01 6.73
N ASN A 62 52.15 13.09 6.14
CA ASN A 62 53.04 14.03 6.79
C ASN A 62 52.36 14.69 8.01
N GLY A 63 53.14 14.92 9.08
CA GLY A 63 52.66 15.57 10.30
C GLY A 63 53.12 14.87 11.57
N THR A 64 52.89 15.50 12.73
CA THR A 64 53.03 14.84 14.03
C THR A 64 51.97 15.38 15.00
N PRO A 65 50.89 14.63 15.29
CA PRO A 65 50.54 13.31 14.73
C PRO A 65 50.31 13.36 13.21
N SER A 66 50.37 12.20 12.54
CA SER A 66 50.14 12.09 11.10
C SER A 66 48.71 12.51 10.75
N LYS A 67 48.58 13.26 9.65
CA LYS A 67 47.29 13.76 9.12
C LYS A 67 46.34 12.64 8.68
N TRP A 68 46.91 11.52 8.26
CA TRP A 68 46.21 10.27 7.98
C TRP A 68 47.14 9.09 8.25
N ILE A 69 46.56 7.91 8.46
CA ILE A 69 47.29 6.64 8.57
C ILE A 69 46.60 5.57 7.73
N SER A 70 47.36 4.58 7.27
CA SER A 70 46.82 3.41 6.59
C SER A 70 47.34 2.11 7.19
N PHE A 71 46.50 1.08 7.20
CA PHE A 71 46.78 -0.22 7.81
C PHE A 71 45.80 -1.26 7.28
N TYR A 72 46.14 -2.55 7.43
CA TYR A 72 45.19 -3.62 7.19
C TYR A 72 44.28 -3.83 8.42
N GLU A 73 42.99 -4.09 8.19
CA GLU A 73 42.11 -4.58 9.27
C GLU A 73 42.53 -5.97 9.80
N THR A 74 43.21 -6.77 8.97
CA THR A 74 43.73 -8.12 9.30
C THR A 74 45.21 -8.25 8.93
N THR A 75 45.83 -9.44 9.03
CA THR A 75 47.16 -9.66 8.42
C THR A 75 46.98 -9.84 6.91
N GLY A 76 47.52 -8.94 6.08
CA GLY A 76 47.40 -8.96 4.61
C GLY A 76 48.74 -9.01 3.86
N GLY A 77 48.68 -9.32 2.56
CA GLY A 77 49.72 -9.07 1.55
C GLY A 77 49.20 -8.05 0.53
N GLY A 78 50.07 -7.48 -0.32
CA GLY A 78 49.75 -6.36 -1.23
C GLY A 78 50.54 -5.08 -0.91
N THR A 79 50.37 -4.02 -1.72
CA THR A 79 50.95 -2.69 -1.50
C THR A 79 49.87 -1.65 -1.27
N TYR A 80 50.10 -0.75 -0.32
CA TYR A 80 49.27 0.42 -0.08
C TYR A 80 50.18 1.58 0.29
N GLN A 81 50.22 2.60 -0.55
CA GLN A 81 51.17 3.69 -0.41
C GLN A 81 50.80 4.88 -1.29
N VAL A 82 51.39 6.03 -1.02
CA VAL A 82 51.39 7.15 -1.97
C VAL A 82 52.25 6.77 -3.18
N GLU A 83 51.69 6.86 -4.39
CA GLU A 83 52.40 6.63 -5.64
C GLU A 83 52.39 7.89 -6.50
N ASN A 84 53.37 8.04 -7.38
CA ASN A 84 53.38 9.13 -8.35
C ASN A 84 52.97 8.59 -9.72
N ASN A 85 51.83 9.06 -10.21
CA ASN A 85 51.31 8.68 -11.51
C ASN A 85 51.30 9.89 -12.44
N LEU A 86 52.24 9.88 -13.38
CA LEU A 86 52.42 10.95 -14.38
C LEU A 86 52.55 12.36 -13.79
N GLY A 87 53.09 12.47 -12.57
CA GLY A 87 53.28 13.76 -11.89
C GLY A 87 52.16 14.16 -10.93
N ASN A 88 51.15 13.31 -10.72
CA ASN A 88 50.14 13.43 -9.66
C ASN A 88 50.45 12.40 -8.58
N ASN A 89 50.56 12.82 -7.32
CA ASN A 89 50.64 11.88 -6.21
C ASN A 89 49.23 11.43 -5.83
N GLU A 90 49.00 10.13 -5.72
CA GLU A 90 47.71 9.54 -5.34
C GLU A 90 47.95 8.41 -4.33
N PHE A 91 46.99 8.11 -3.46
CA PHE A 91 47.10 6.95 -2.57
C PHE A 91 46.53 5.72 -3.27
N VAL A 92 47.37 4.71 -3.43
CA VAL A 92 47.07 3.52 -4.24
C VAL A 92 47.05 2.29 -3.36
N VAL A 93 46.03 1.46 -3.54
CA VAL A 93 45.94 0.12 -2.97
C VAL A 93 45.96 -0.91 -4.08
N ASN A 94 46.93 -1.82 -4.04
CA ASN A 94 47.11 -2.92 -4.97
C ASN A 94 47.25 -4.25 -4.20
N ASN A 95 46.45 -5.21 -4.61
CA ASN A 95 46.43 -6.61 -4.22
C ASN A 95 46.28 -6.97 -2.73
N PRO A 96 45.30 -6.41 -1.98
CA PRO A 96 45.04 -6.79 -0.60
C PRO A 96 44.16 -8.07 -0.50
N PHE A 97 44.67 -9.22 -0.96
CA PHE A 97 43.96 -10.52 -1.09
C PHE A 97 43.08 -10.97 0.10
N ILE A 98 43.50 -10.68 1.34
CA ILE A 98 42.96 -11.33 2.55
C ILE A 98 41.94 -10.45 3.28
N GLY A 99 41.98 -9.14 3.08
CA GLY A 99 41.12 -8.18 3.78
C GLY A 99 41.42 -6.74 3.40
N PRO A 100 40.49 -5.81 3.66
CA PRO A 100 40.61 -4.44 3.17
C PRO A 100 41.78 -3.70 3.80
N VAL A 101 42.44 -2.88 2.98
CA VAL A 101 43.29 -1.79 3.47
C VAL A 101 42.37 -0.65 3.89
N VAL A 102 42.62 -0.13 5.08
CA VAL A 102 41.92 1.04 5.60
C VAL A 102 42.85 2.23 5.53
N TRP A 103 42.43 3.25 4.80
CA TRP A 103 42.95 4.60 4.90
C TRP A 103 42.04 5.39 5.85
N GLN A 104 42.61 6.12 6.81
CA GLN A 104 41.83 6.95 7.73
C GLN A 104 42.51 8.29 7.98
N SER A 105 41.70 9.35 7.97
CA SER A 105 42.14 10.69 8.37
C SER A 105 42.33 10.79 9.89
N GLU A 106 43.01 11.85 10.32
CA GLU A 106 42.88 12.35 11.68
C GLU A 106 41.43 12.80 11.98
N PHE A 107 41.13 13.10 13.24
CA PHE A 107 39.88 13.78 13.57
C PHE A 107 39.98 15.25 13.18
N VAL A 108 39.16 15.65 12.22
CA VAL A 108 39.03 17.03 11.75
C VAL A 108 38.00 17.74 12.63
N ASP A 109 38.36 18.90 13.18
CA ASP A 109 37.45 19.75 13.95
C ASP A 109 36.48 20.48 13.01
N ILE A 110 35.18 20.23 13.17
CA ILE A 110 34.12 20.84 12.39
C ILE A 110 33.11 21.63 13.24
N ASN A 111 33.36 21.76 14.56
CA ASN A 111 32.45 22.38 15.53
C ASN A 111 32.15 23.86 15.24
N ALA A 112 33.01 24.54 14.48
CA ALA A 112 32.81 25.93 14.10
C ALA A 112 31.77 26.12 12.97
N TYR A 113 31.42 25.05 12.27
CA TYR A 113 30.60 25.09 11.06
C TYR A 113 29.22 24.53 11.34
N SER A 114 28.20 25.15 10.75
CA SER A 114 26.82 24.71 10.93
C SER A 114 26.52 23.41 10.18
N GLN A 115 27.16 23.23 9.03
CA GLN A 115 27.03 22.08 8.15
C GLN A 115 28.25 22.02 7.22
N VAL A 116 28.73 20.81 6.94
CA VAL A 116 29.86 20.58 6.02
C VAL A 116 29.51 19.54 4.98
N TYR A 117 30.24 19.55 3.86
CA TYR A 117 30.30 18.44 2.93
C TYR A 117 31.69 17.85 2.85
N LEU A 118 31.74 16.57 2.52
CA LEU A 118 32.92 15.78 2.23
C LEU A 118 32.89 15.39 0.75
N GLN A 119 34.04 15.48 0.10
CA GLN A 119 34.25 14.90 -1.22
C GLN A 119 35.57 14.13 -1.29
N ALA A 120 35.66 13.21 -2.22
CA ALA A 120 36.89 12.50 -2.56
C ALA A 120 36.88 12.14 -4.05
N ASP A 121 38.05 12.15 -4.67
CA ASP A 121 38.24 11.63 -6.02
C ASP A 121 38.64 10.16 -5.95
N ILE A 122 37.94 9.31 -6.70
CA ILE A 122 38.22 7.88 -6.79
C ILE A 122 38.36 7.43 -8.24
N ARG A 123 39.22 6.44 -8.49
CA ARG A 123 39.30 5.73 -9.77
C ARG A 123 39.87 4.32 -9.58
N GLU A 124 39.68 3.49 -10.58
CA GLU A 124 40.34 2.19 -10.68
C GLU A 124 41.44 2.21 -11.75
N SER A 125 42.28 1.17 -11.72
CA SER A 125 43.00 0.73 -12.91
C SER A 125 43.26 -0.78 -12.85
N GLY A 126 43.01 -1.47 -13.95
CA GLY A 126 43.11 -2.92 -14.05
C GLY A 126 41.74 -3.53 -14.28
N ASP A 127 41.68 -4.82 -14.62
CA ASP A 127 40.40 -5.53 -14.76
C ASP A 127 39.98 -5.99 -13.36
N LEU A 128 39.07 -5.27 -12.68
CA LEU A 128 38.63 -5.58 -11.32
C LEU A 128 37.75 -6.83 -11.26
N ASP A 129 38.05 -7.76 -10.35
CA ASP A 129 37.33 -9.02 -10.22
C ASP A 129 35.89 -8.82 -9.69
N PRO A 130 34.85 -9.28 -10.43
CA PRO A 130 33.47 -9.10 -10.03
C PRO A 130 33.10 -9.78 -8.69
N GLY A 131 32.49 -9.02 -7.79
CA GLY A 131 31.99 -9.43 -6.49
C GLY A 131 33.05 -9.55 -5.39
N THR A 132 34.32 -9.21 -5.67
CA THR A 132 35.41 -9.24 -4.68
C THR A 132 36.03 -7.88 -4.43
N ASP A 133 36.05 -7.04 -5.46
CA ASP A 133 36.79 -5.79 -5.48
C ASP A 133 35.89 -4.63 -5.08
N THR A 134 36.30 -3.89 -4.05
CA THR A 134 35.50 -2.82 -3.48
C THR A 134 36.34 -1.63 -3.05
N ILE A 135 35.79 -0.45 -3.26
CA ILE A 135 36.21 0.79 -2.60
C ILE A 135 35.01 1.38 -1.88
N ALA A 136 35.09 1.45 -0.55
CA ALA A 136 33.99 1.85 0.32
C ALA A 136 34.41 3.03 1.18
N LEU A 137 33.67 4.14 1.06
CA LEU A 137 33.95 5.39 1.74
C LEU A 137 32.96 5.57 2.90
N TYR A 138 33.53 5.80 4.08
CA TYR A 138 32.83 5.99 5.33
C TYR A 138 33.21 7.34 5.97
N TYR A 139 32.34 7.83 6.84
CA TYR A 139 32.67 8.89 7.77
C TYR A 139 32.27 8.50 9.20
N GLN A 140 32.88 9.15 10.19
CA GLN A 140 32.45 9.12 11.58
C GLN A 140 32.25 10.54 12.07
N ILE A 141 31.11 10.81 12.71
CA ILE A 141 30.84 12.07 13.41
C ILE A 141 30.99 11.86 14.91
N ASN A 142 31.73 12.72 15.59
CA ASN A 142 31.92 12.73 17.05
C ASN A 142 32.40 11.39 17.63
N ASP A 143 33.30 10.67 16.93
CA ASP A 143 33.75 9.32 17.30
C ASP A 143 32.60 8.29 17.40
N GLY A 144 31.52 8.54 16.64
CA GLY A 144 30.37 7.65 16.51
C GLY A 144 30.63 6.45 15.58
N PRO A 145 29.57 5.69 15.22
CA PRO A 145 29.68 4.59 14.28
C PRO A 145 30.16 5.06 12.89
N GLU A 146 30.86 4.18 12.18
CA GLU A 146 31.15 4.38 10.75
C GLU A 146 29.84 4.38 9.96
N VAL A 147 29.66 5.41 9.13
CA VAL A 147 28.52 5.53 8.22
C VAL A 147 29.05 5.44 6.79
N LEU A 148 28.61 4.42 6.06
CA LEU A 148 28.88 4.28 4.63
C LEU A 148 28.14 5.38 3.88
N TRP A 149 28.82 6.08 2.98
CA TRP A 149 28.22 7.14 2.18
C TRP A 149 28.47 7.00 0.68
N HIS A 150 29.43 6.18 0.28
CA HIS A 150 29.65 5.84 -1.12
C HIS A 150 30.40 4.50 -1.21
N MET A 151 30.12 3.72 -2.25
CA MET A 151 30.85 2.48 -2.54
C MET A 151 30.77 2.14 -4.03
N GLU A 152 31.89 1.67 -4.57
CA GLU A 152 31.95 1.04 -5.89
C GLU A 152 32.35 -0.44 -5.75
N PHE A 153 31.84 -1.24 -6.66
CA PHE A 153 32.14 -2.67 -6.82
C PHE A 153 32.54 -2.92 -8.26
N ASP A 154 33.45 -3.87 -8.46
CA ASP A 154 33.87 -4.33 -9.79
C ASP A 154 34.42 -3.14 -10.60
N GLU A 155 34.44 -3.23 -11.94
CA GLU A 155 34.89 -2.14 -12.78
C GLU A 155 33.95 -0.92 -12.72
N PHE A 156 34.50 0.24 -12.35
CA PHE A 156 33.78 1.51 -12.38
C PHE A 156 34.40 2.50 -13.37
N SER A 157 35.42 3.28 -12.97
CA SER A 157 35.98 4.35 -13.81
C SER A 157 37.50 4.39 -13.74
N GLU A 158 38.14 4.21 -14.90
CA GLU A 158 39.59 4.41 -15.09
C GLU A 158 40.02 5.87 -14.92
N THR A 159 39.07 6.82 -14.98
CA THR A 159 39.28 8.25 -14.74
C THR A 159 38.73 8.67 -13.38
N PHE A 160 39.32 9.69 -12.75
CA PHE A 160 38.80 10.21 -11.49
C PHE A 160 37.34 10.67 -11.62
N ILE A 161 36.52 10.15 -10.71
CA ILE A 161 35.18 10.66 -10.42
C ILE A 161 35.18 11.27 -9.02
N THR A 162 34.52 12.41 -8.87
CA THR A 162 34.34 13.04 -7.57
C THR A 162 33.05 12.53 -6.95
N VAL A 163 33.17 11.91 -5.78
CA VAL A 163 32.03 11.45 -4.98
C VAL A 163 31.86 12.38 -3.78
N ARG A 164 30.61 12.68 -3.42
CA ARG A 164 30.31 13.68 -2.41
C ARG A 164 29.20 13.26 -1.47
N VAL A 165 29.33 13.60 -0.19
CA VAL A 165 28.27 13.57 0.81
C VAL A 165 28.19 14.91 1.53
N GLY A 166 27.01 15.49 1.59
CA GLY A 166 26.74 16.76 2.27
C GLY A 166 25.94 16.57 3.54
N ASN A 167 25.49 17.70 4.07
CA ASN A 167 24.59 17.76 5.21
C ASN A 167 25.12 17.14 6.51
N LEU A 168 26.45 17.11 6.67
CA LEU A 168 27.10 16.56 7.85
C LEU A 168 27.16 17.59 8.98
N VAL A 169 26.75 17.20 10.18
CA VAL A 169 26.67 18.08 11.36
C VAL A 169 27.31 17.40 12.57
N GLY A 170 28.27 18.06 13.23
CA GLY A 170 28.96 17.52 14.39
C GLY A 170 29.99 18.46 15.00
N ASP A 171 30.68 18.00 16.03
CA ASP A 171 31.81 18.69 16.64
C ASP A 171 33.13 18.23 15.97
N SER A 172 33.28 16.95 15.63
CA SER A 172 34.44 16.41 14.88
C SER A 172 34.05 15.36 13.85
N MET A 173 34.89 15.19 12.82
CA MET A 173 34.71 14.19 11.76
C MET A 173 35.99 13.39 11.50
N ARG A 174 35.85 12.12 11.10
CA ARG A 174 36.92 11.31 10.50
C ARG A 174 36.44 10.73 9.18
N VAL A 175 37.29 10.75 8.17
CA VAL A 175 37.08 10.08 6.88
C VAL A 175 37.79 8.73 6.90
N ILE A 176 37.12 7.68 6.45
CA ILE A 176 37.66 6.33 6.35
C ILE A 176 37.38 5.79 4.96
N VAL A 177 38.38 5.23 4.30
CA VAL A 177 38.22 4.52 3.03
C VAL A 177 38.73 3.10 3.20
N LYS A 178 37.90 2.12 2.85
CA LYS A 178 38.24 0.70 2.87
C LYS A 178 38.33 0.20 1.44
N MET A 179 39.50 -0.29 1.06
CA MET A 179 39.79 -0.75 -0.30
C MET A 179 40.21 -2.22 -0.29
N ARG A 180 39.59 -3.01 -1.15
CA ARG A 180 39.91 -4.41 -1.38
C ARG A 180 39.98 -4.68 -2.88
N ASN A 181 41.00 -5.41 -3.31
CA ASN A 181 41.06 -6.03 -4.64
C ASN A 181 41.77 -7.40 -4.57
N GLY A 182 41.68 -8.18 -5.64
CA GLY A 182 41.96 -9.61 -5.71
C GLY A 182 43.18 -10.03 -6.53
N ASP A 183 43.76 -9.17 -7.36
CA ASP A 183 44.87 -9.47 -8.27
C ASP A 183 45.95 -8.37 -8.26
N VAL A 184 47.14 -8.71 -8.78
CA VAL A 184 48.32 -7.82 -8.89
C VAL A 184 48.16 -6.70 -9.90
N ASP A 185 47.27 -6.85 -10.87
CA ASP A 185 47.04 -5.87 -11.93
C ASP A 185 45.91 -4.87 -11.56
N GLU A 186 45.23 -5.09 -10.44
CA GLU A 186 44.10 -4.32 -9.94
C GLU A 186 44.53 -3.25 -8.93
N HIS A 187 44.02 -2.04 -9.10
CA HIS A 187 44.36 -0.91 -8.25
C HIS A 187 43.13 -0.06 -7.94
N HIS A 188 43.02 0.35 -6.68
CA HIS A 188 42.14 1.44 -6.27
C HIS A 188 42.97 2.67 -5.93
N HIS A 189 42.49 3.81 -6.40
CA HIS A 189 43.14 5.10 -6.21
C HIS A 189 42.19 6.03 -5.49
N ILE A 190 42.71 6.73 -4.47
CA ILE A 190 42.03 7.87 -3.87
C ILE A 190 42.92 9.11 -3.98
N ASP A 191 42.28 10.24 -4.23
CA ASP A 191 42.92 11.54 -4.30
C ASP A 191 41.93 12.64 -3.85
N ASN A 192 42.44 13.86 -3.62
CA ASN A 192 41.67 15.08 -3.32
C ASN A 192 40.53 14.85 -2.31
N ILE A 193 40.84 14.25 -1.16
CA ILE A 193 39.86 14.09 -0.08
C ILE A 193 39.71 15.44 0.62
N GLU A 194 38.52 16.05 0.56
CA GLU A 194 38.32 17.41 1.03
C GLU A 194 37.04 17.57 1.86
N ILE A 195 37.14 18.41 2.89
CA ILE A 195 36.03 18.82 3.75
C ILE A 195 35.85 20.32 3.59
N HIS A 196 34.63 20.75 3.31
CA HIS A 196 34.30 22.15 3.02
C HIS A 196 33.06 22.58 3.78
N GLU A 197 32.94 23.88 4.05
CA GLU A 197 31.67 24.49 4.44
C GLU A 197 30.78 24.65 3.20
N HIS A 198 29.47 24.44 3.34
CA HIS A 198 28.53 24.81 2.29
C HIS A 198 28.41 26.33 2.15
N ASP A 199 28.49 26.83 0.92
CA ASP A 199 28.11 28.20 0.64
C ASP A 199 26.58 28.34 0.74
N THR A 200 26.11 29.39 1.44
CA THR A 200 24.67 29.68 1.54
C THR A 200 24.32 30.90 0.69
N LEU A 201 23.49 30.69 -0.33
CA LEU A 201 23.05 31.74 -1.25
C LEU A 201 21.58 32.08 -1.01
N TYR A 202 21.34 33.37 -0.81
CA TYR A 202 20.02 33.93 -0.59
C TYR A 202 19.55 34.68 -1.83
N SER A 203 18.30 34.46 -2.25
CA SER A 203 17.67 35.34 -3.23
C SER A 203 17.53 36.74 -2.62
N VAL A 204 18.05 37.77 -3.29
CA VAL A 204 17.89 39.20 -2.91
C VAL A 204 17.06 39.98 -3.92
N ALA A 205 16.63 39.33 -5.00
CA ALA A 205 15.72 39.86 -5.99
C ALA A 205 14.91 38.73 -6.66
N THR A 206 13.76 39.09 -7.25
CA THR A 206 13.07 38.25 -8.23
C THR A 206 13.90 38.18 -9.52
N GLY A 207 14.13 36.98 -10.06
CA GLY A 207 15.00 36.81 -11.21
C GLY A 207 15.20 35.35 -11.62
N ASN A 208 16.11 35.11 -12.56
CA ASN A 208 16.45 33.76 -13.00
C ASN A 208 17.46 33.13 -12.04
N TRP A 209 17.40 31.81 -11.88
CA TRP A 209 18.35 31.05 -11.07
C TRP A 209 19.79 31.25 -11.55
N ASN A 210 20.03 31.20 -12.86
CA ASN A 210 21.36 31.34 -13.45
C ASN A 210 21.82 32.81 -13.63
N ALA A 211 21.19 33.77 -12.95
CA ALA A 211 21.56 35.18 -13.04
C ALA A 211 22.28 35.67 -11.77
N GLY A 212 23.49 36.21 -11.94
CA GLY A 212 24.27 36.82 -10.84
C GLY A 212 23.62 38.03 -10.18
N THR A 213 22.49 38.52 -10.73
CA THR A 213 21.66 39.58 -10.14
C THR A 213 20.64 39.07 -9.14
N THR A 214 20.46 37.76 -9.00
CA THR A 214 19.43 37.16 -8.13
C THR A 214 19.95 36.90 -6.73
N TRP A 215 21.25 36.61 -6.57
CA TRP A 215 21.79 35.96 -5.37
C TRP A 215 22.74 36.83 -4.57
N HIS A 216 22.82 36.55 -3.27
CA HIS A 216 23.79 37.10 -2.33
C HIS A 216 24.19 36.03 -1.30
N THR A 217 25.45 36.04 -0.84
CA THR A 217 25.94 35.24 0.31
C THR A 217 25.40 35.67 1.68
N ALA A 218 24.48 36.64 1.73
CA ALA A 218 23.92 37.17 2.97
C ALA A 218 22.42 37.47 2.77
N PRO A 219 21.60 37.42 3.83
CA PRO A 219 20.16 37.60 3.67
C PRO A 219 19.75 38.97 3.14
N THR A 220 20.59 39.99 3.31
CA THR A 220 20.33 41.35 2.85
C THR A 220 21.57 41.89 2.16
N GLY A 221 21.38 42.62 1.05
CA GLY A 221 22.47 43.29 0.33
C GLY A 221 22.16 43.42 -1.17
N GLY A 222 23.11 43.93 -1.93
CA GLY A 222 23.03 43.96 -3.40
C GLY A 222 23.63 42.69 -4.01
N PRO A 223 23.24 42.25 -5.22
CA PRO A 223 23.66 40.96 -5.77
C PRO A 223 25.18 40.75 -5.82
N CYS A 224 25.67 39.55 -5.51
CA CYS A 224 27.11 39.24 -5.52
C CYS A 224 27.70 38.85 -6.88
N GLY A 225 26.88 38.68 -7.93
CA GLY A 225 27.34 38.10 -9.20
C GLY A 225 27.55 36.58 -9.15
N CYS A 226 27.33 35.98 -7.99
CA CYS A 226 27.33 34.56 -7.67
C CYS A 226 26.12 33.83 -8.31
N ILE A 227 26.29 32.56 -8.63
CA ILE A 227 25.25 31.69 -9.21
C ILE A 227 25.29 30.37 -8.44
N PRO A 228 24.15 29.84 -7.97
CA PRO A 228 24.14 28.59 -7.25
C PRO A 228 24.56 27.39 -8.10
N ASP A 229 25.30 26.48 -7.49
CA ASP A 229 25.73 25.21 -8.03
C ASP A 229 25.42 24.03 -7.09
N SER A 230 25.89 22.84 -7.47
CA SER A 230 25.65 21.57 -6.76
C SER A 230 26.15 21.53 -5.32
N THR A 231 26.99 22.48 -4.92
CA THR A 231 27.64 22.53 -3.60
C THR A 231 26.93 23.46 -2.62
N ASP A 232 25.95 24.23 -3.10
CA ASP A 232 25.34 25.31 -2.35
C ASP A 232 24.10 24.88 -1.56
N VAL A 233 23.85 25.65 -0.49
CA VAL A 233 22.56 25.76 0.19
C VAL A 233 21.85 27.01 -0.34
N VAL A 234 20.71 26.83 -0.99
CA VAL A 234 19.95 27.90 -1.62
C VAL A 234 18.71 28.24 -0.81
N ILE A 235 18.54 29.53 -0.50
CA ILE A 235 17.40 30.05 0.25
C ILE A 235 16.66 31.07 -0.61
N ILE A 236 15.45 30.71 -1.04
CA ILE A 236 14.52 31.63 -1.70
C ILE A 236 13.70 32.32 -0.62
N GLN A 237 13.94 33.62 -0.49
CA GLN A 237 13.39 34.46 0.55
C GLN A 237 11.98 34.94 0.24
N ASN A 238 11.30 35.39 1.29
CA ASN A 238 9.99 36.04 1.23
C ASN A 238 9.93 37.15 0.17
N GLY A 239 8.94 37.09 -0.71
CA GLY A 239 8.64 38.10 -1.72
C GLY A 239 9.44 37.97 -3.01
N HIS A 240 10.30 36.95 -3.13
CA HIS A 240 11.06 36.68 -4.33
C HIS A 240 10.50 35.48 -5.10
N THR A 241 10.41 35.64 -6.42
CA THR A 241 10.15 34.55 -7.36
C THR A 241 11.42 34.26 -8.16
N VAL A 242 11.94 33.04 -8.04
CA VAL A 242 13.11 32.58 -8.80
C VAL A 242 12.66 31.67 -9.93
N SER A 243 13.16 31.92 -11.14
CA SER A 243 12.79 31.16 -12.34
C SER A 243 13.92 30.25 -12.80
N LEU A 244 13.62 28.96 -12.93
CA LEU A 244 14.47 27.97 -13.61
C LEU A 244 14.31 28.13 -15.12
N THR A 245 15.44 28.26 -15.81
CA THR A 245 15.52 28.41 -17.27
C THR A 245 16.52 27.45 -17.93
N THR A 246 17.31 26.75 -17.13
CA THR A 246 18.34 25.79 -17.54
C THR A 246 18.45 24.72 -16.45
N ASN A 247 18.96 23.54 -16.79
CA ASN A 247 19.29 22.52 -15.79
C ASN A 247 20.20 23.11 -14.71
N THR A 248 19.93 22.77 -13.47
CA THR A 248 20.73 23.20 -12.33
C THR A 248 20.75 22.13 -11.27
N TYR A 249 21.81 22.11 -10.47
CA TYR A 249 21.97 21.20 -9.34
C TYR A 249 22.20 22.02 -8.08
N VAL A 250 21.79 21.50 -6.94
CA VAL A 250 21.98 22.12 -5.63
C VAL A 250 22.08 21.05 -4.55
N THR A 251 22.76 21.33 -3.44
CA THR A 251 22.68 20.43 -2.27
C THR A 251 21.35 20.63 -1.56
N ASN A 252 21.08 21.83 -1.07
CA ASN A 252 19.82 22.12 -0.36
C ASN A 252 19.05 23.24 -1.01
N LEU A 253 17.73 23.10 -1.06
CA LEU A 253 16.81 24.14 -1.47
C LEU A 253 15.81 24.42 -0.36
N ILE A 254 15.79 25.66 0.13
CA ILE A 254 14.81 26.14 1.10
C ILE A 254 13.99 27.25 0.47
N ILE A 255 12.67 27.08 0.43
CA ILE A 255 11.72 28.09 -0.02
C ILE A 255 10.98 28.61 1.19
N GLN A 256 11.32 29.82 1.62
CA GLN A 256 10.71 30.46 2.78
C GLN A 256 9.28 30.90 2.50
N ASN A 257 8.54 31.21 3.58
CA ASN A 257 7.23 31.83 3.49
C ASN A 257 7.24 33.06 2.56
N GLY A 258 6.40 33.03 1.51
CA GLY A 258 6.29 34.08 0.50
C GLY A 258 7.33 34.00 -0.62
N GLY A 259 8.26 33.05 -0.56
CA GLY A 259 9.20 32.73 -1.64
C GLY A 259 8.56 31.80 -2.67
N THR A 260 9.05 31.83 -3.91
CA THR A 260 8.59 30.92 -4.98
C THR A 260 9.74 30.49 -5.87
N LEU A 261 9.87 29.18 -6.10
CA LEU A 261 10.65 28.63 -7.22
C LEU A 261 9.70 28.15 -8.30
N GLN A 262 9.99 28.51 -9.55
CA GLN A 262 9.16 28.10 -10.68
C GLN A 262 9.97 27.69 -11.91
N TRP A 263 9.42 26.75 -12.68
CA TRP A 263 9.90 26.46 -14.03
C TRP A 263 9.32 27.45 -15.03
N THR A 264 10.14 27.96 -15.93
CA THR A 264 9.67 28.84 -17.03
C THR A 264 10.01 28.30 -18.41
N VAL A 265 10.70 27.17 -18.45
CA VAL A 265 11.08 26.41 -19.64
C VAL A 265 10.76 24.95 -19.37
N ASN A 266 10.31 24.22 -20.39
CA ASN A 266 10.09 22.78 -20.32
C ASN A 266 11.40 22.01 -20.42
N ASP A 267 11.36 20.78 -19.94
CA ASP A 267 12.42 19.78 -20.06
C ASP A 267 13.73 20.28 -19.43
N ILE A 268 13.60 20.90 -18.26
CA ILE A 268 14.73 21.28 -17.42
C ILE A 268 14.60 20.65 -16.03
N ASP A 269 15.72 20.16 -15.53
CA ASP A 269 15.79 19.45 -14.27
C ASP A 269 16.33 20.35 -13.15
N LEU A 270 15.70 20.25 -11.98
CA LEU A 270 16.32 20.63 -10.72
C LEU A 270 16.92 19.38 -10.09
N GLY A 271 18.25 19.28 -10.12
CA GLY A 271 18.99 18.20 -9.51
C GLY A 271 19.27 18.44 -8.03
N ILE A 272 19.06 17.41 -7.20
CA ILE A 272 19.43 17.38 -5.78
C ILE A 272 20.55 16.35 -5.60
N VAL A 273 21.64 16.77 -4.95
CA VAL A 273 22.88 15.98 -4.78
C VAL A 273 23.50 16.16 -3.39
N GLY A 274 24.36 15.24 -2.96
CA GLY A 274 25.08 15.32 -1.70
C GLY A 274 24.19 15.13 -0.45
N ASN A 275 23.29 14.15 -0.45
CA ASN A 275 22.30 13.89 0.62
C ASN A 275 21.34 15.08 0.80
N GLY A 276 20.95 15.71 -0.30
CA GLY A 276 20.30 17.00 -0.33
C GLY A 276 18.85 17.05 0.18
N ILE A 277 18.43 18.23 0.64
CA ILE A 277 17.08 18.48 1.18
C ILE A 277 16.36 19.54 0.35
N ILE A 278 15.09 19.30 0.03
CA ILE A 278 14.16 20.34 -0.39
C ILE A 278 13.19 20.63 0.76
N ASP A 279 13.19 21.87 1.25
CA ASP A 279 12.29 22.37 2.29
C ASP A 279 11.42 23.50 1.75
N VAL A 280 10.16 23.21 1.44
CA VAL A 280 9.16 24.21 1.07
C VAL A 280 8.35 24.55 2.30
N GLN A 281 8.68 25.68 2.93
CA GLN A 281 8.07 26.09 4.19
C GLN A 281 6.62 26.53 4.00
N ALA A 282 5.85 26.55 5.09
CA ALA A 282 4.49 27.09 5.08
C ALA A 282 4.43 28.50 4.48
N GLY A 283 3.66 28.65 3.40
CA GLY A 283 3.52 29.89 2.63
C GLY A 283 4.56 30.10 1.51
N GLY A 284 5.58 29.24 1.40
CA GLY A 284 6.44 29.12 0.23
C GLY A 284 5.78 28.28 -0.87
N SER A 285 6.33 28.28 -2.10
CA SER A 285 5.79 27.47 -3.20
C SER A 285 6.88 26.99 -4.17
N LEU A 286 6.77 25.71 -4.56
CA LEU A 286 7.50 25.12 -5.68
C LEU A 286 6.52 24.76 -6.79
N THR A 287 6.65 25.35 -7.97
CA THR A 287 5.60 25.23 -9.01
C THR A 287 6.14 25.03 -10.42
N ARG A 288 5.56 24.06 -11.13
CA ARG A 288 5.79 23.86 -12.57
C ARG A 288 5.34 25.03 -13.43
N ASN A 289 4.51 25.96 -12.92
CA ASN A 289 4.03 27.13 -13.65
C ASN A 289 3.53 26.79 -15.08
N GLY A 290 2.71 25.74 -15.16
CA GLY A 290 2.13 25.23 -16.41
C GLY A 290 3.07 24.44 -17.32
N GLN A 291 4.34 24.25 -16.96
CA GLN A 291 5.28 23.41 -17.72
C GLN A 291 4.95 21.92 -17.53
N SER A 292 5.18 21.13 -18.58
CA SER A 292 5.00 19.67 -18.62
C SER A 292 6.29 18.88 -18.37
N GLY A 293 7.45 19.54 -18.45
CA GLY A 293 8.77 18.96 -18.18
C GLY A 293 9.51 19.70 -17.06
N ALA A 294 8.86 19.83 -15.91
CA ALA A 294 9.40 20.45 -14.70
C ALA A 294 9.78 19.36 -13.69
N ASN A 295 10.94 18.72 -13.89
CA ASN A 295 11.32 17.55 -13.11
C ASN A 295 12.25 17.90 -11.96
N ILE A 296 12.15 17.12 -10.90
CA ILE A 296 13.19 17.05 -9.87
C ILE A 296 13.90 15.71 -10.06
N VAL A 297 15.23 15.76 -10.11
CA VAL A 297 16.07 14.57 -10.21
C VAL A 297 16.90 14.48 -8.94
N VAL A 298 16.67 13.45 -8.14
CA VAL A 298 17.56 13.10 -7.03
C VAL A 298 18.63 12.19 -7.62
N ASN A 299 19.88 12.68 -7.70
CA ASN A 299 20.99 11.95 -8.28
C ASN A 299 21.99 11.58 -7.20
N GLU A 300 21.66 10.55 -6.43
CA GLU A 300 22.30 10.24 -5.14
C GLU A 300 22.62 8.75 -5.04
N ALA A 301 23.84 8.36 -5.38
CA ALA A 301 24.34 7.04 -5.07
C ALA A 301 24.55 6.93 -3.54
N TRP A 302 24.01 5.89 -2.92
CA TRP A 302 24.10 5.57 -1.49
C TRP A 302 23.49 6.55 -0.48
N LEU A 303 23.02 7.72 -0.93
CA LEU A 303 22.56 8.79 -0.05
C LEU A 303 21.05 8.91 -0.06
N SER A 304 20.49 9.21 1.12
CA SER A 304 19.06 9.50 1.26
C SER A 304 18.74 10.91 0.73
N ALA A 305 17.47 11.16 0.43
CA ALA A 305 16.98 12.49 0.12
C ALA A 305 15.68 12.77 0.90
N THR A 306 15.40 14.05 1.12
CA THR A 306 14.17 14.47 1.81
C THR A 306 13.52 15.62 1.07
N LEU A 307 12.21 15.49 0.82
CA LEU A 307 11.35 16.57 0.35
C LEU A 307 10.32 16.87 1.45
N ASN A 308 10.48 18.01 2.12
CA ASN A 308 9.52 18.54 3.09
C ASN A 308 8.61 19.59 2.42
N ALA A 309 7.31 19.32 2.36
CA ALA A 309 6.30 20.15 1.72
C ALA A 309 5.30 20.73 2.74
N ASP A 310 5.69 21.77 3.47
CA ASP A 310 4.77 22.56 4.29
C ASP A 310 4.06 23.67 3.46
N GLY A 311 4.61 23.99 2.29
CA GLY A 311 3.95 24.73 1.21
C GLY A 311 3.71 23.86 -0.02
N PRO A 312 2.86 24.32 -0.97
CA PRO A 312 2.51 23.53 -2.15
C PRO A 312 3.71 23.21 -3.05
N VAL A 313 3.82 21.94 -3.40
CA VAL A 313 4.79 21.42 -4.38
C VAL A 313 4.01 20.90 -5.59
N SER A 314 4.25 21.47 -6.77
CA SER A 314 3.72 20.97 -8.03
C SER A 314 4.84 20.84 -9.04
N ILE A 315 5.13 19.60 -9.45
CA ILE A 315 6.18 19.25 -10.41
C ILE A 315 5.65 18.26 -11.45
N SER A 316 6.46 17.99 -12.47
CA SER A 316 6.11 17.02 -13.51
C SER A 316 6.45 15.61 -13.05
N ALA A 317 7.72 15.32 -12.77
CA ALA A 317 8.14 14.04 -12.22
C ALA A 317 9.12 14.22 -11.07
N LEU A 318 9.16 13.22 -10.18
CA LEU A 318 10.24 13.04 -9.21
C LEU A 318 10.99 11.77 -9.60
N GLU A 319 12.20 11.96 -10.10
CA GLU A 319 13.03 10.89 -10.64
C GLU A 319 14.21 10.63 -9.70
N LEU A 320 14.39 9.38 -9.29
CA LEU A 320 15.49 8.96 -8.43
C LEU A 320 16.56 8.30 -9.31
N ALA A 321 17.47 9.10 -9.86
CA ALA A 321 18.55 8.65 -10.73
C ALA A 321 19.73 8.12 -9.90
N ASN A 322 20.28 6.96 -10.29
CA ASN A 322 21.39 6.30 -9.57
C ASN A 322 21.11 6.12 -8.07
N PHE A 323 19.84 6.04 -7.69
CA PHE A 323 19.43 6.17 -6.31
C PHE A 323 19.53 4.86 -5.56
N GLN A 324 20.39 4.83 -4.54
CA GLN A 324 20.58 3.67 -3.66
C GLN A 324 20.31 4.03 -2.20
N GLY A 325 19.59 5.13 -1.95
CA GLY A 325 19.20 5.61 -0.63
C GLY A 325 17.72 5.43 -0.30
N ASP A 326 17.27 6.16 0.72
CA ASP A 326 15.85 6.32 1.09
C ASP A 326 15.34 7.70 0.66
N LEU A 327 14.15 7.76 0.06
CA LEU A 327 13.43 9.01 -0.17
C LEU A 327 12.33 9.18 0.88
N ASP A 328 12.43 10.24 1.68
CA ASP A 328 11.36 10.66 2.59
C ASP A 328 10.57 11.83 1.99
N LEU A 329 9.26 11.64 1.81
CA LEU A 329 8.31 12.69 1.49
C LEU A 329 7.53 13.09 2.75
N THR A 330 7.74 14.32 3.23
CA THR A 330 7.15 14.82 4.48
C THR A 330 6.47 16.17 4.27
N GLY A 331 5.83 16.69 5.32
CA GLY A 331 5.24 18.03 5.32
C GLY A 331 3.77 18.04 5.72
N SER A 332 3.09 19.13 5.39
CA SER A 332 1.69 19.39 5.73
C SER A 332 0.85 19.95 4.58
N SER A 333 1.44 20.06 3.38
CA SER A 333 0.80 20.53 2.15
C SER A 333 0.85 19.45 1.07
N THR A 334 -0.07 19.52 0.12
CA THR A 334 -0.14 18.57 -1.00
C THR A 334 1.13 18.60 -1.85
N ILE A 335 1.60 17.41 -2.23
CA ILE A 335 2.62 17.20 -3.27
C ILE A 335 1.90 16.69 -4.51
N THR A 336 2.03 17.40 -5.64
CA THR A 336 1.40 17.03 -6.91
C THR A 336 2.46 16.77 -7.97
N LEU A 337 2.51 15.51 -8.43
CA LEU A 337 3.29 15.08 -9.59
C LEU A 337 2.31 14.85 -10.74
N THR A 338 2.48 15.52 -11.88
CA THR A 338 1.59 15.26 -13.04
C THR A 338 2.05 14.12 -13.93
N GLY A 339 3.27 13.65 -13.73
CA GLY A 339 3.90 12.49 -14.32
C GLY A 339 4.24 11.47 -13.24
N GLY A 340 5.32 10.72 -13.45
CA GLY A 340 5.67 9.58 -12.60
C GLY A 340 6.44 9.94 -11.33
N LEU A 341 6.44 8.97 -10.41
CA LEU A 341 7.35 8.86 -9.28
C LEU A 341 8.13 7.57 -9.45
N GLY A 342 9.44 7.64 -9.58
CA GLY A 342 10.17 6.40 -9.77
C GLY A 342 11.67 6.52 -9.82
N ILE A 343 12.30 5.36 -9.72
CA ILE A 343 13.75 5.20 -9.79
C ILE A 343 14.14 5.08 -11.25
N ASN A 344 15.07 5.90 -11.71
CA ASN A 344 15.60 5.84 -13.07
C ASN A 344 16.86 4.96 -13.07
N GLY A 345 16.77 3.74 -13.62
CA GLY A 345 17.88 2.79 -13.66
C GLY A 345 17.47 1.30 -13.70
N ASP A 346 18.45 0.39 -13.72
CA ASP A 346 18.23 -1.06 -13.58
C ASP A 346 18.24 -1.46 -12.11
N GLY A 347 17.06 -1.46 -11.50
CA GLY A 347 16.96 -1.75 -10.07
C GLY A 347 17.11 -3.21 -9.69
N ASN A 348 17.37 -4.12 -10.63
CA ASN A 348 17.81 -5.49 -10.29
C ASN A 348 19.19 -5.47 -9.65
N SER A 349 20.07 -4.60 -10.14
CA SER A 349 21.41 -4.40 -9.59
C SER A 349 21.35 -4.04 -8.11
N PHE A 350 20.39 -3.19 -7.67
CA PHE A 350 20.18 -2.80 -6.27
C PHE A 350 20.04 -3.99 -5.31
N SER A 351 19.28 -5.01 -5.69
CA SER A 351 19.04 -6.15 -4.81
C SER A 351 20.10 -7.23 -4.90
N THR A 352 20.59 -7.54 -6.11
CA THR A 352 21.48 -8.69 -6.32
C THR A 352 22.95 -8.36 -6.08
N ILE A 353 23.34 -7.10 -6.29
CA ILE A 353 24.72 -6.63 -6.13
C ILE A 353 24.88 -5.92 -4.77
N TYR A 354 23.98 -4.99 -4.44
CA TYR A 354 24.16 -4.11 -3.27
C TYR A 354 23.41 -4.56 -2.01
N GLY A 355 22.56 -5.59 -2.11
CA GLY A 355 21.87 -6.21 -0.97
C GLY A 355 20.82 -5.35 -0.30
N TRP A 356 20.39 -4.24 -0.91
CA TRP A 356 19.39 -3.33 -0.35
C TRP A 356 18.50 -2.71 -1.43
N PRO A 357 17.16 -2.88 -1.38
CA PRO A 357 16.26 -2.17 -2.26
C PRO A 357 16.10 -0.71 -1.78
N PRO A 358 15.99 0.27 -2.70
CA PRO A 358 15.66 1.65 -2.34
C PRO A 358 14.22 1.74 -1.78
N ASP A 359 14.07 2.53 -0.72
CA ASP A 359 12.79 2.78 -0.06
C ASP A 359 12.27 4.19 -0.39
N ILE A 360 10.99 4.28 -0.77
CA ILE A 360 10.24 5.53 -0.85
C ILE A 360 9.20 5.53 0.26
N THR A 361 9.32 6.47 1.19
CA THR A 361 8.39 6.58 2.32
C THR A 361 7.60 7.88 2.24
N VAL A 362 6.27 7.77 2.24
CA VAL A 362 5.33 8.90 2.24
C VAL A 362 4.79 9.08 3.66
N ASN A 363 5.28 10.11 4.35
CA ASN A 363 4.86 10.52 5.69
C ASN A 363 4.32 11.96 5.71
N ASN A 364 3.89 12.46 4.55
CA ASN A 364 3.29 13.78 4.41
C ASN A 364 1.92 13.84 5.08
N SER A 365 1.64 14.84 5.92
CA SER A 365 0.32 14.91 6.59
C SER A 365 -0.83 15.25 5.64
N ALA A 366 -0.51 15.65 4.40
CA ALA A 366 -1.44 15.92 3.32
C ALA A 366 -1.23 14.95 2.15
N ASP A 367 -2.08 15.06 1.13
CA ASP A 367 -2.12 14.10 0.02
C ASP A 367 -0.85 14.14 -0.86
N LEU A 368 -0.47 12.97 -1.37
CA LEU A 368 0.43 12.82 -2.52
C LEU A 368 -0.40 12.43 -3.75
N THR A 369 -0.31 13.23 -4.82
CA THR A 369 -0.94 12.92 -6.11
C THR A 369 0.12 12.60 -7.15
N VAL A 370 -0.02 11.48 -7.86
CA VAL A 370 0.87 11.01 -8.91
C VAL A 370 0.04 10.71 -10.17
N GLY A 371 0.13 11.61 -11.15
CA GLY A 371 -0.61 11.51 -12.42
C GLY A 371 -0.08 10.44 -13.37
N GLY A 372 1.18 10.00 -13.18
CA GLY A 372 1.85 8.98 -13.98
C GLY A 372 2.09 7.68 -13.19
N ASN A 373 3.02 6.87 -13.69
CA ASN A 373 3.32 5.58 -13.07
C ASN A 373 4.17 5.73 -11.80
N LEU A 374 4.01 4.76 -10.90
CA LEU A 374 4.90 4.49 -9.78
C LEU A 374 5.78 3.28 -10.13
N GLY A 375 7.09 3.34 -9.91
CA GLY A 375 7.95 2.16 -10.06
C GLY A 375 9.34 2.47 -10.56
N VAL A 376 9.86 1.60 -11.43
CA VAL A 376 11.19 1.76 -12.04
C VAL A 376 11.04 2.28 -13.46
N LEU A 377 11.72 3.39 -13.75
CA LEU A 377 11.74 4.08 -15.02
C LEU A 377 12.95 3.58 -15.84
N GLY A 378 12.71 3.12 -17.07
CA GLY A 378 13.78 2.76 -18.01
C GLY A 378 14.46 1.39 -17.79
N GLY A 379 14.06 0.62 -16.78
CA GLY A 379 14.58 -0.71 -16.45
C GLY A 379 13.59 -1.51 -15.60
N SER A 380 14.05 -2.54 -14.90
CA SER A 380 13.25 -3.31 -13.91
C SER A 380 13.98 -3.37 -12.58
N GLY A 381 13.28 -3.39 -11.44
CA GLY A 381 13.98 -3.47 -10.16
C GLY A 381 13.13 -3.61 -8.92
N ASN A 382 13.79 -3.70 -7.76
CA ASN A 382 13.10 -3.69 -6.49
C ASN A 382 12.77 -2.27 -6.08
N LEU A 383 11.54 -2.07 -5.61
CA LEU A 383 11.10 -0.85 -4.95
C LEU A 383 10.34 -1.22 -3.68
N ILE A 384 10.73 -0.63 -2.56
CA ILE A 384 9.89 -0.59 -1.37
C ILE A 384 9.18 0.75 -1.35
N PHE A 385 7.86 0.72 -1.27
CA PHE A 385 7.04 1.92 -1.20
C PHE A 385 6.12 1.83 0.01
N THR A 386 6.14 2.83 0.87
CA THR A 386 5.29 2.89 2.06
C THR A 386 4.44 4.15 2.05
N ASN A 387 3.12 3.98 1.92
CA ASN A 387 2.15 5.05 2.12
C ASN A 387 1.67 5.07 3.58
N SER A 388 1.84 6.19 4.28
CA SER A 388 1.31 6.41 5.64
C SER A 388 0.15 7.41 5.68
N THR A 389 -0.40 7.77 4.52
CA THR A 389 -1.18 9.01 4.30
C THR A 389 -2.28 8.77 3.26
N THR A 390 -2.77 9.82 2.59
CA THR A 390 -3.53 9.66 1.34
C THR A 390 -2.61 9.69 0.13
N LEU A 391 -2.59 8.61 -0.64
CA LEU A 391 -1.98 8.54 -1.96
C LEU A 391 -3.06 8.48 -3.03
N ASP A 392 -2.95 9.33 -4.04
CA ASP A 392 -3.72 9.28 -5.27
C ASP A 392 -2.78 8.99 -6.44
N LEU A 393 -2.89 7.79 -7.02
CA LEU A 393 -2.04 7.29 -8.10
C LEU A 393 -2.90 7.00 -9.34
N ASP A 394 -2.94 7.94 -10.29
CA ASP A 394 -3.67 7.78 -11.56
C ASP A 394 -3.06 6.67 -12.45
N GLY A 395 -1.74 6.49 -12.35
CA GLY A 395 -0.99 5.55 -13.19
C GLY A 395 -0.86 4.14 -12.63
N SER A 396 -0.07 3.32 -13.32
CA SER A 396 0.18 1.93 -12.94
C SER A 396 1.42 1.80 -12.06
N ILE A 397 1.52 0.68 -11.33
CA ILE A 397 2.78 0.22 -10.77
C ILE A 397 3.52 -0.54 -11.88
N THR A 398 4.75 -0.14 -12.23
CA THR A 398 5.44 -0.67 -13.43
C THR A 398 6.90 -1.02 -13.21
N ASN A 399 7.34 -2.09 -13.90
CA ASN A 399 8.72 -2.57 -13.97
C ASN A 399 9.35 -2.88 -12.60
N VAL A 400 8.54 -3.44 -11.72
CA VAL A 400 8.98 -3.88 -10.40
C VAL A 400 9.28 -5.36 -10.47
N THR A 401 10.18 -5.87 -9.64
CA THR A 401 10.38 -7.32 -9.55
C THR A 401 9.77 -7.91 -8.29
N SER A 402 9.75 -9.25 -8.25
CA SER A 402 9.28 -10.00 -7.08
C SER A 402 10.04 -9.70 -5.78
N GLY A 403 11.09 -8.87 -5.76
CA GLY A 403 11.67 -8.36 -4.51
C GLY A 403 11.01 -7.07 -3.97
N SER A 404 10.07 -6.49 -4.72
CA SER A 404 9.40 -5.22 -4.39
C SER A 404 8.33 -5.41 -3.32
N ARG A 405 7.95 -4.31 -2.66
CA ARG A 405 6.94 -4.28 -1.60
C ARG A 405 6.19 -2.96 -1.60
N PHE A 406 4.87 -3.01 -1.68
CA PHE A 406 4.00 -1.83 -1.65
C PHE A 406 3.09 -1.91 -0.44
N GLU A 407 3.35 -1.05 0.55
CA GLU A 407 2.63 -1.00 1.81
C GLU A 407 1.65 0.16 1.84
N ASN A 408 0.39 -0.13 2.16
CA ASN A 408 -0.56 0.87 2.60
C ASN A 408 -0.72 0.74 4.13
N SER A 409 -0.21 1.71 4.90
CA SER A 409 -0.08 1.61 6.35
C SER A 409 -1.41 1.78 7.09
N SER A 410 -1.42 1.62 8.42
CA SER A 410 -2.63 1.86 9.22
C SER A 410 -3.21 3.26 9.03
N ASN A 411 -4.53 3.36 8.85
CA ASN A 411 -5.26 4.61 8.57
C ASN A 411 -4.88 5.31 7.25
N ALA A 412 -4.03 4.71 6.41
CA ALA A 412 -3.69 5.25 5.10
C ALA A 412 -4.78 4.94 4.07
N VAL A 413 -4.93 5.82 3.08
CA VAL A 413 -5.85 5.66 1.96
C VAL A 413 -5.05 5.66 0.66
N TRP A 414 -5.34 4.70 -0.23
CA TRP A 414 -4.73 4.66 -1.55
C TRP A 414 -5.81 4.62 -2.63
N TYR A 415 -5.92 5.70 -3.40
CA TYR A 415 -6.66 5.75 -4.66
C TYR A 415 -5.78 5.26 -5.80
N TYR A 416 -6.12 4.09 -6.35
CA TYR A 416 -5.39 3.44 -7.42
C TYR A 416 -6.17 3.51 -8.73
N GLY A 417 -5.66 4.31 -9.65
CA GLY A 417 -6.19 4.57 -10.98
C GLY A 417 -5.52 3.75 -12.09
N GLY A 418 -4.48 2.96 -11.81
CA GLY A 418 -3.75 2.15 -12.80
C GLY A 418 -4.62 1.09 -13.50
N PHE A 419 -4.40 0.86 -14.81
CA PHE A 419 -5.17 -0.15 -15.56
C PHE A 419 -4.92 -1.57 -15.04
N SER A 420 -3.64 -1.86 -14.83
CA SER A 420 -3.10 -3.07 -14.24
C SER A 420 -1.81 -2.72 -13.50
N ALA A 421 -1.37 -3.58 -12.60
CA ALA A 421 -0.04 -3.52 -12.04
C ALA A 421 0.90 -4.51 -12.75
N ASP A 422 2.20 -4.30 -12.61
CA ASP A 422 3.21 -5.30 -12.94
C ASP A 422 2.88 -6.62 -12.19
N PRO A 423 2.95 -7.80 -12.84
CA PRO A 423 2.68 -9.09 -12.19
C PRO A 423 3.52 -9.37 -10.94
N ASP A 424 4.68 -8.73 -10.83
CA ASP A 424 5.59 -8.85 -9.69
C ASP A 424 5.25 -7.90 -8.53
N THR A 425 4.18 -7.10 -8.65
CA THR A 425 3.71 -6.18 -7.60
C THR A 425 3.23 -6.95 -6.37
N ARG A 426 3.91 -6.73 -5.24
CA ARG A 426 3.52 -7.27 -3.93
C ARG A 426 2.86 -6.20 -3.07
N LEU A 427 1.54 -6.15 -3.14
CA LEU A 427 0.71 -5.21 -2.40
C LEU A 427 0.37 -5.76 -0.99
N TYR A 428 0.45 -4.91 0.02
CA TYR A 428 0.10 -5.19 1.42
C TYR A 428 -0.87 -4.12 1.92
N THR A 429 -2.09 -4.53 2.27
CA THR A 429 -3.22 -3.61 2.52
C THR A 429 -4.08 -4.00 3.73
N ASP A 430 -3.66 -4.96 4.54
CA ASP A 430 -4.42 -5.44 5.70
C ASP A 430 -4.06 -4.72 7.02
N ASN A 431 -3.46 -3.54 6.94
CA ASN A 431 -3.19 -2.76 8.14
C ASN A 431 -4.48 -2.18 8.72
N ASN A 432 -4.53 -2.01 10.05
CA ASN A 432 -5.72 -1.49 10.74
C ASN A 432 -6.25 -0.18 10.14
N ASN A 433 -7.56 -0.12 9.88
CA ASN A 433 -8.27 1.01 9.26
C ASN A 433 -7.66 1.47 7.93
N ASN A 434 -6.97 0.57 7.20
CA ASN A 434 -6.47 0.86 5.87
C ASN A 434 -7.62 0.85 4.85
N SER A 435 -7.60 1.78 3.88
CA SER A 435 -8.54 1.76 2.77
C SER A 435 -7.82 1.76 1.42
N PHE A 436 -8.17 0.78 0.57
CA PHE A 436 -7.71 0.73 -0.81
C PHE A 436 -8.89 0.97 -1.77
N VAL A 437 -8.75 1.95 -2.66
CA VAL A 437 -9.81 2.42 -3.53
C VAL A 437 -9.39 2.24 -4.99
N TYR A 438 -10.11 1.40 -5.72
CA TYR A 438 -9.97 1.31 -7.17
C TYR A 438 -10.86 2.37 -7.82
N ASP A 439 -10.28 3.37 -8.49
CA ASP A 439 -11.01 4.58 -8.92
C ASP A 439 -10.83 4.96 -10.39
N ARG A 440 -10.14 4.12 -11.17
CA ARG A 440 -9.92 4.36 -12.61
C ARG A 440 -11.24 4.65 -13.32
N THR A 441 -11.23 5.55 -14.29
CA THR A 441 -12.42 5.84 -15.11
C THR A 441 -12.72 4.76 -16.17
N GLY A 442 -11.69 4.04 -16.62
CA GLY A 442 -11.80 2.88 -17.49
C GLY A 442 -11.84 1.55 -16.73
N ASN A 443 -11.93 0.47 -17.51
CA ASN A 443 -11.75 -0.88 -16.97
C ASN A 443 -10.41 -1.00 -16.24
N GLN A 444 -10.38 -1.83 -15.20
CA GLN A 444 -9.24 -1.96 -14.30
C GLN A 444 -9.17 -3.36 -13.73
N LEU A 445 -7.97 -3.87 -13.57
CA LEU A 445 -7.70 -5.13 -12.88
C LEU A 445 -7.48 -4.86 -11.39
N ILE A 446 -8.15 -5.63 -10.55
CA ILE A 446 -7.95 -5.63 -9.11
C ILE A 446 -6.74 -6.52 -8.81
N ILE A 447 -5.72 -5.93 -8.20
CA ILE A 447 -4.53 -6.62 -7.70
C ILE A 447 -4.97 -7.55 -6.56
N THR A 448 -4.50 -8.80 -6.54
CA THR A 448 -4.66 -9.64 -5.34
C THR A 448 -3.52 -9.33 -4.38
N PRO A 449 -3.78 -8.82 -3.16
CA PRO A 449 -2.75 -8.54 -2.17
C PRO A 449 -1.98 -9.79 -1.77
N GLN A 450 -0.78 -9.62 -1.21
CA GLN A 450 -0.04 -10.73 -0.60
C GLN A 450 -0.62 -11.15 0.75
N ASP A 451 -1.32 -10.24 1.42
CA ASP A 451 -2.08 -10.43 2.65
C ASP A 451 -3.58 -10.46 2.35
N ALA A 452 -4.29 -9.37 2.62
CA ALA A 452 -5.71 -9.16 2.39
C ALA A 452 -5.95 -7.66 2.15
N TYR A 453 -7.17 -7.30 1.79
CA TYR A 453 -7.64 -5.93 1.98
C TYR A 453 -8.16 -5.78 3.40
N HIS A 454 -7.83 -4.66 4.07
CA HIS A 454 -8.61 -4.24 5.23
C HIS A 454 -9.97 -3.74 4.73
N ASP A 455 -10.08 -2.49 4.27
CA ASP A 455 -11.26 -2.01 3.55
C ASP A 455 -11.00 -1.91 2.04
N LEU A 456 -11.95 -2.36 1.23
CA LEU A 456 -11.90 -2.29 -0.23
C LEU A 456 -13.05 -1.47 -0.79
N THR A 457 -12.73 -0.45 -1.60
CA THR A 457 -13.72 0.34 -2.33
C THR A 457 -13.56 0.18 -3.84
N ILE A 458 -14.66 -0.18 -4.51
CA ILE A 458 -14.78 -0.24 -5.97
C ILE A 458 -15.51 1.02 -6.43
N SER A 459 -14.78 1.93 -7.08
CA SER A 459 -15.27 3.25 -7.49
C SER A 459 -14.89 3.59 -8.93
N GLY A 460 -14.82 4.88 -9.27
CA GLY A 460 -14.56 5.34 -10.62
C GLY A 460 -15.67 4.96 -11.60
N ASN A 461 -15.28 4.66 -12.84
CA ASN A 461 -16.17 4.15 -13.88
C ASN A 461 -15.58 2.88 -14.52
N GLY A 462 -16.36 2.18 -15.35
CA GLY A 462 -15.90 0.94 -15.98
C GLY A 462 -15.78 -0.24 -15.01
N SER A 463 -15.48 -1.42 -15.54
CA SER A 463 -15.45 -2.67 -14.75
C SER A 463 -14.14 -2.82 -13.99
N LYS A 464 -14.23 -3.15 -12.69
CA LYS A 464 -13.12 -3.59 -11.83
C LYS A 464 -13.15 -5.12 -11.76
N SER A 465 -12.18 -5.77 -12.39
CA SER A 465 -12.18 -7.23 -12.57
C SER A 465 -11.16 -7.90 -11.66
N THR A 466 -11.58 -8.92 -10.92
CA THR A 466 -10.67 -9.67 -10.03
C THR A 466 -9.69 -10.53 -10.83
N THR A 467 -8.39 -10.50 -10.47
CA THR A 467 -7.37 -11.37 -11.08
C THR A 467 -7.09 -12.64 -10.27
N GLY A 468 -7.62 -12.73 -9.05
CA GLY A 468 -7.55 -13.86 -8.14
C GLY A 468 -8.64 -13.73 -7.07
N SER A 469 -8.78 -14.75 -6.21
CA SER A 469 -9.71 -14.67 -5.09
C SER A 469 -9.33 -13.52 -4.16
N LEU A 470 -10.34 -12.83 -3.62
CA LEU A 470 -10.13 -11.74 -2.69
C LEU A 470 -10.38 -12.22 -1.26
N ASP A 471 -9.57 -11.70 -0.34
CA ASP A 471 -9.78 -11.76 1.10
C ASP A 471 -9.89 -10.32 1.61
N ILE A 472 -10.96 -10.03 2.35
CA ILE A 472 -11.32 -8.68 2.79
C ILE A 472 -11.72 -8.77 4.27
N ASN A 473 -10.85 -8.28 5.15
CA ASN A 473 -11.03 -8.37 6.60
C ASN A 473 -11.97 -7.30 7.17
N GLY A 474 -12.12 -6.18 6.47
CA GLY A 474 -13.04 -5.08 6.77
C GLY A 474 -14.19 -5.02 5.77
N ASP A 475 -14.59 -3.81 5.40
CA ASP A 475 -15.79 -3.58 4.59
C ASP A 475 -15.49 -3.56 3.07
N LEU A 476 -16.44 -4.08 2.29
CA LEU A 476 -16.46 -3.96 0.83
C LEU A 476 -17.54 -2.95 0.41
N LEU A 477 -17.12 -1.86 -0.24
CA LEU A 477 -18.02 -0.85 -0.83
C LEU A 477 -17.95 -0.88 -2.36
N ILE A 478 -19.09 -1.16 -3.01
CA ILE A 478 -19.21 -1.20 -4.46
C ILE A 478 -20.04 0.00 -4.94
N ASN A 479 -19.37 1.02 -5.48
CA ASN A 479 -19.96 2.23 -6.08
C ASN A 479 -19.85 2.24 -7.63
N SER A 480 -19.21 1.23 -8.21
CA SER A 480 -19.03 1.06 -9.65
C SER A 480 -19.36 -0.39 -10.05
N THR A 481 -18.83 -0.92 -11.15
CA THR A 481 -18.99 -2.33 -11.54
C THR A 481 -17.86 -3.18 -10.97
N LEU A 482 -18.18 -4.11 -10.08
CA LEU A 482 -17.29 -5.20 -9.66
C LEU A 482 -17.59 -6.46 -10.48
N SER A 483 -16.60 -6.92 -11.26
CA SER A 483 -16.66 -8.17 -12.01
C SER A 483 -15.83 -9.23 -11.31
N ALA A 484 -16.48 -10.07 -10.52
CA ALA A 484 -15.85 -11.15 -9.77
C ALA A 484 -15.67 -12.39 -10.65
N GLY A 485 -14.49 -12.55 -11.24
CA GLY A 485 -14.07 -13.80 -11.90
C GLY A 485 -13.52 -14.84 -10.92
N HIS A 486 -13.46 -14.51 -9.63
CA HIS A 486 -12.94 -15.35 -8.55
C HIS A 486 -13.77 -15.15 -7.28
N SER A 487 -13.61 -16.03 -6.29
CA SER A 487 -14.35 -15.96 -5.02
C SER A 487 -13.93 -14.76 -4.15
N ILE A 488 -14.83 -14.34 -3.25
CA ILE A 488 -14.59 -13.26 -2.29
C ILE A 488 -14.86 -13.81 -0.89
N ASN A 489 -13.89 -13.70 0.01
CA ASN A 489 -14.07 -13.89 1.44
C ASN A 489 -14.17 -12.50 2.07
N LEU A 490 -15.19 -12.29 2.90
CA LEU A 490 -15.51 -11.00 3.46
C LEU A 490 -15.88 -11.16 4.94
N ALA A 491 -15.05 -10.57 5.80
CA ALA A 491 -15.26 -10.61 7.24
C ALA A 491 -16.07 -9.41 7.77
N GLY A 492 -16.10 -8.29 7.03
CA GLY A 492 -16.91 -7.11 7.33
C GLY A 492 -18.20 -7.03 6.52
N ASN A 493 -18.65 -5.80 6.26
CA ASN A 493 -19.94 -5.51 5.62
C ASN A 493 -19.85 -5.51 4.09
N TRP A 494 -20.92 -5.97 3.45
CA TRP A 494 -21.11 -5.86 2.00
C TRP A 494 -22.04 -4.70 1.68
N ASN A 495 -21.53 -3.69 0.98
CA ASN A 495 -22.29 -2.49 0.64
C ASN A 495 -22.28 -2.27 -0.89
N ASN A 496 -23.35 -2.66 -1.59
CA ASN A 496 -23.42 -2.56 -3.05
C ASN A 496 -24.41 -1.48 -3.55
N ALA A 497 -23.87 -0.30 -3.85
CA ALA A 497 -24.58 0.76 -4.56
C ALA A 497 -24.42 0.68 -6.11
N GLY A 498 -23.45 -0.08 -6.60
CA GLY A 498 -23.06 -0.18 -8.02
C GLY A 498 -23.63 -1.41 -8.74
N VAL A 499 -22.79 -2.14 -9.48
CA VAL A 499 -23.14 -3.39 -10.18
C VAL A 499 -22.20 -4.49 -9.71
N PHE A 500 -22.75 -5.66 -9.39
CA PHE A 500 -21.98 -6.85 -9.07
C PHE A 500 -22.21 -7.90 -10.15
N VAL A 501 -21.15 -8.30 -10.84
CA VAL A 501 -21.16 -9.41 -11.80
C VAL A 501 -20.44 -10.57 -11.15
N HIS A 502 -21.21 -11.53 -10.65
CA HIS A 502 -20.75 -12.61 -9.77
C HIS A 502 -19.87 -13.68 -10.47
N GLY A 503 -19.88 -13.77 -11.80
CA GLY A 503 -19.01 -14.68 -12.58
C GLY A 503 -19.11 -16.17 -12.23
N SER A 504 -20.26 -16.63 -11.75
CA SER A 504 -20.50 -17.97 -11.17
C SER A 504 -19.64 -18.32 -9.94
N GLN A 505 -19.15 -17.32 -9.20
CA GLN A 505 -18.28 -17.51 -8.04
C GLN A 505 -19.05 -17.48 -6.72
N THR A 506 -18.38 -17.91 -5.65
CA THR A 506 -18.90 -17.91 -4.28
C THR A 506 -18.45 -16.66 -3.53
N VAL A 507 -19.40 -16.03 -2.83
CA VAL A 507 -19.12 -15.05 -1.78
C VAL A 507 -19.25 -15.73 -0.42
N PHE A 508 -18.22 -15.61 0.40
CA PHE A 508 -18.18 -16.13 1.77
C PHE A 508 -18.31 -14.96 2.74
N PHE A 509 -19.30 -15.04 3.63
CA PHE A 509 -19.43 -14.14 4.77
C PHE A 509 -18.84 -14.84 5.99
N ASP A 510 -17.61 -14.46 6.37
CA ASP A 510 -16.74 -15.23 7.27
C ASP A 510 -16.24 -14.44 8.50
N GLY A 511 -16.97 -13.37 8.83
CA GLY A 511 -16.68 -12.52 9.96
C GLY A 511 -16.78 -13.23 11.31
N SER A 512 -16.34 -12.54 12.35
CA SER A 512 -16.54 -12.92 13.75
C SER A 512 -17.35 -11.90 14.56
N GLY A 513 -17.70 -10.78 13.91
CA GLY A 513 -18.64 -9.76 14.40
C GLY A 513 -19.87 -9.68 13.49
N PRO A 514 -20.72 -8.66 13.68
CA PRO A 514 -21.88 -8.42 12.81
C PRO A 514 -21.46 -8.18 11.37
N GLN A 515 -22.25 -8.70 10.42
CA GLN A 515 -22.07 -8.42 9.00
C GLN A 515 -23.40 -7.99 8.38
N THR A 516 -23.49 -6.75 7.94
CA THR A 516 -24.61 -6.26 7.16
C THR A 516 -24.36 -6.49 5.67
N VAL A 517 -25.34 -7.06 4.98
CA VAL A 517 -25.34 -7.30 3.53
C VAL A 517 -26.38 -6.43 2.87
N THR A 518 -25.94 -5.27 2.38
CA THR A 518 -26.75 -4.39 1.53
C THR A 518 -26.48 -4.73 0.07
N THR A 519 -27.32 -5.57 -0.52
CA THR A 519 -27.19 -6.01 -1.92
C THR A 519 -27.48 -4.89 -2.92
N GLY A 520 -28.31 -3.92 -2.53
CA GLY A 520 -28.83 -2.90 -3.43
C GLY A 520 -30.00 -3.38 -4.30
N GLY A 521 -30.58 -4.54 -3.98
CA GLY A 521 -31.76 -5.14 -4.61
C GLY A 521 -31.51 -6.55 -5.14
N THR A 522 -32.56 -7.18 -5.69
CA THR A 522 -32.56 -8.56 -6.21
C THR A 522 -32.52 -8.65 -7.74
N GLY A 523 -32.11 -7.58 -8.44
CA GLY A 523 -31.97 -7.61 -9.90
C GLY A 523 -30.71 -8.38 -10.35
N ALA A 524 -30.66 -8.80 -11.62
CA ALA A 524 -29.54 -9.55 -12.20
C ALA A 524 -28.17 -8.83 -12.24
N ASP A 525 -28.11 -7.59 -11.76
CA ASP A 525 -26.89 -6.78 -11.62
C ASP A 525 -26.45 -6.67 -10.14
N LYS A 526 -27.15 -7.37 -9.24
CA LYS A 526 -27.04 -7.29 -7.78
C LYS A 526 -27.02 -8.67 -7.10
N ASP A 527 -27.35 -9.71 -7.85
CA ASP A 527 -27.52 -11.08 -7.41
C ASP A 527 -26.20 -11.78 -7.13
N PHE A 528 -26.29 -12.85 -6.34
CA PHE A 528 -25.19 -13.76 -6.08
C PHE A 528 -25.42 -15.06 -6.83
N TYR A 529 -24.32 -15.76 -7.15
CA TYR A 529 -24.43 -17.13 -7.65
C TYR A 529 -24.44 -18.11 -6.49
N ASN A 530 -23.34 -18.18 -5.74
CA ASN A 530 -23.26 -18.94 -4.51
C ASN A 530 -22.98 -18.02 -3.33
N VAL A 531 -23.63 -18.28 -2.20
CA VAL A 531 -23.37 -17.62 -0.92
C VAL A 531 -23.09 -18.68 0.13
N THR A 532 -21.97 -18.53 0.83
CA THR A 532 -21.68 -19.32 2.03
C THR A 532 -21.66 -18.43 3.24
N ILE A 533 -22.49 -18.76 4.23
CA ILE A 533 -22.47 -18.17 5.55
C ILE A 533 -21.57 -19.03 6.43
N GLN A 534 -20.48 -18.43 6.91
CA GLN A 534 -19.49 -19.06 7.80
C GLN A 534 -19.07 -18.07 8.90
N ASN A 535 -19.97 -17.17 9.29
CA ASN A 535 -19.75 -16.23 10.37
C ASN A 535 -19.57 -17.01 11.68
N THR A 536 -18.43 -16.81 12.33
CA THR A 536 -17.99 -17.59 13.50
C THR A 536 -18.47 -17.02 14.82
N HIS A 537 -19.31 -15.97 14.81
CA HIS A 537 -19.88 -15.41 16.02
C HIS A 537 -20.76 -16.44 16.74
N GLY A 538 -20.71 -16.43 18.08
CA GLY A 538 -21.49 -17.35 18.90
C GLY A 538 -23.00 -17.16 18.69
N SER A 539 -23.63 -18.11 18.00
CA SER A 539 -25.04 -18.06 17.63
C SER A 539 -25.92 -19.05 18.44
N PRO A 540 -27.24 -18.84 18.56
CA PRO A 540 -28.05 -17.76 17.97
C PRO A 540 -27.80 -16.40 18.63
N ASP A 541 -27.62 -15.36 17.82
CA ASP A 541 -27.51 -13.97 18.24
C ASP A 541 -27.94 -13.05 17.09
N ASP A 542 -28.95 -12.21 17.32
CA ASP A 542 -29.50 -11.28 16.32
C ASP A 542 -28.70 -9.98 16.22
N ALA A 543 -27.76 -9.73 17.14
CA ALA A 543 -26.98 -8.49 17.14
C ALA A 543 -25.67 -8.61 16.33
N ASN A 544 -25.23 -9.83 16.06
CA ASN A 544 -23.93 -10.14 15.46
C ASN A 544 -24.04 -11.23 14.37
N ASP A 545 -25.22 -11.38 13.78
CA ASP A 545 -25.46 -12.30 12.67
C ASP A 545 -25.04 -11.71 11.31
N VAL A 546 -25.26 -12.49 10.25
CA VAL A 546 -25.26 -11.98 8.88
C VAL A 546 -26.68 -11.52 8.56
N ASP A 547 -26.88 -10.20 8.59
CA ASP A 547 -28.16 -9.52 8.36
C ASP A 547 -28.20 -8.97 6.93
N ALA A 548 -29.15 -9.43 6.12
CA ALA A 548 -29.23 -9.07 4.71
C ALA A 548 -30.56 -8.37 4.38
N ASP A 549 -30.48 -7.37 3.50
CA ASP A 549 -31.68 -6.94 2.75
C ASP A 549 -32.18 -8.06 1.82
N ALA A 550 -33.21 -7.80 1.02
CA ALA A 550 -33.72 -8.81 0.10
C ALA A 550 -32.60 -9.27 -0.84
N ILE A 551 -32.26 -10.55 -0.78
CA ILE A 551 -31.12 -11.15 -1.49
C ILE A 551 -31.60 -12.20 -2.50
N LEU A 552 -30.95 -12.23 -3.66
CA LEU A 552 -31.15 -13.27 -4.68
C LEU A 552 -29.89 -14.13 -4.79
N VAL A 553 -30.03 -15.44 -4.62
CA VAL A 553 -28.95 -16.44 -4.79
C VAL A 553 -29.37 -17.44 -5.86
N ASN A 554 -28.73 -17.37 -7.03
CA ASN A 554 -29.12 -18.10 -8.23
C ASN A 554 -28.70 -19.59 -8.27
N ASN A 555 -27.93 -20.06 -7.30
CA ASN A 555 -27.46 -21.45 -7.27
C ASN A 555 -27.46 -22.01 -5.84
N ASP A 556 -26.43 -21.79 -5.03
CA ASP A 556 -26.34 -22.42 -3.69
C ASP A 556 -26.27 -21.38 -2.57
N LEU A 557 -27.27 -21.38 -1.67
CA LEU A 557 -27.15 -20.81 -0.34
C LEU A 557 -26.73 -21.92 0.64
N ARG A 558 -25.50 -21.82 1.13
CA ARG A 558 -24.96 -22.70 2.16
C ARG A 558 -24.78 -21.96 3.48
N ILE A 559 -25.37 -22.46 4.55
CA ILE A 559 -25.18 -21.93 5.91
C ILE A 559 -24.38 -22.96 6.70
N SER A 560 -23.06 -22.78 6.71
CA SER A 560 -22.11 -23.72 7.33
C SER A 560 -21.90 -23.48 8.82
N ASP A 561 -21.99 -22.22 9.25
CA ASP A 561 -21.89 -21.76 10.63
C ASP A 561 -22.66 -20.44 10.80
N GLY A 562 -22.84 -20.01 12.05
CA GLY A 562 -23.48 -18.74 12.38
C GLY A 562 -24.97 -18.67 12.06
N GLN A 563 -25.55 -17.48 12.24
CA GLN A 563 -26.94 -17.18 11.91
C GLN A 563 -27.01 -16.32 10.64
N PHE A 564 -27.91 -16.67 9.73
CA PHE A 564 -28.26 -15.87 8.56
C PHE A 564 -29.71 -15.36 8.68
N GLN A 565 -29.88 -14.05 8.57
CA GLN A 565 -31.16 -13.36 8.70
C GLN A 565 -31.46 -12.51 7.46
N PRO A 566 -32.08 -13.10 6.41
CA PRO A 566 -32.51 -12.32 5.26
C PRO A 566 -33.88 -11.67 5.45
N ALA A 567 -34.07 -10.54 4.77
CA ALA A 567 -35.34 -9.82 4.72
C ALA A 567 -36.39 -10.47 3.79
N THR A 568 -37.61 -9.94 3.83
CA THR A 568 -38.71 -10.29 2.92
C THR A 568 -38.33 -10.07 1.46
N GLY A 569 -38.72 -11.00 0.59
CA GLY A 569 -38.48 -10.93 -0.85
C GLY A 569 -37.14 -11.56 -1.26
N SER A 570 -36.44 -12.21 -0.32
CA SER A 570 -35.27 -13.01 -0.63
C SER A 570 -35.66 -14.29 -1.35
N ASP A 571 -34.84 -14.67 -2.34
CA ASP A 571 -35.11 -15.75 -3.28
C ASP A 571 -33.84 -16.59 -3.45
N PHE A 572 -34.00 -17.90 -3.30
CA PHE A 572 -32.91 -18.87 -3.28
C PHE A 572 -33.23 -19.99 -4.25
N ASP A 573 -32.22 -20.46 -5.00
CA ASP A 573 -32.36 -21.68 -5.77
C ASP A 573 -32.26 -22.89 -4.83
N ASP A 574 -31.07 -23.25 -4.37
CA ASP A 574 -30.85 -24.24 -3.31
C ASP A 574 -30.62 -23.60 -1.93
N VAL A 575 -31.13 -24.25 -0.88
CA VAL A 575 -30.85 -23.94 0.53
C VAL A 575 -30.29 -25.18 1.23
N PHE A 576 -29.04 -25.08 1.69
CA PHE A 576 -28.37 -26.12 2.48
C PHE A 576 -27.92 -25.59 3.85
N ILE A 577 -28.49 -26.13 4.93
CA ILE A 577 -28.17 -25.71 6.31
C ILE A 577 -27.34 -26.80 7.00
N GLU A 578 -26.08 -26.53 7.29
CA GLU A 578 -25.20 -27.46 8.03
C GLU A 578 -25.51 -27.49 9.53
N ILE A 579 -24.98 -28.49 10.23
CA ILE A 579 -25.27 -28.75 11.64
C ILE A 579 -25.06 -27.54 12.57
N ASN A 580 -24.11 -26.65 12.26
CA ASN A 580 -23.84 -25.44 13.04
C ASN A 580 -24.55 -24.19 12.49
N GLY A 581 -25.10 -24.26 11.27
CA GLY A 581 -25.80 -23.17 10.64
C GLY A 581 -27.21 -22.96 11.21
N ILE A 582 -27.60 -21.69 11.31
CA ILE A 582 -28.94 -21.25 11.71
C ILE A 582 -29.50 -20.38 10.59
N PHE A 583 -30.58 -20.83 9.97
CA PHE A 583 -31.34 -20.00 9.04
C PHE A 583 -32.53 -19.38 9.76
N LYS A 584 -32.53 -18.05 9.93
CA LYS A 584 -33.56 -17.33 10.68
C LYS A 584 -33.96 -16.05 9.94
N PRO A 585 -34.88 -16.12 8.96
CA PRO A 585 -35.39 -14.93 8.30
C PRO A 585 -35.97 -13.90 9.28
N ASP A 586 -36.08 -12.66 8.80
CA ASP A 586 -36.72 -11.57 9.52
C ASP A 586 -38.13 -11.93 10.03
N VAL A 587 -38.58 -11.24 11.08
CA VAL A 587 -39.92 -11.48 11.65
C VAL A 587 -40.98 -11.30 10.55
N SER A 588 -41.79 -12.34 10.34
CA SER A 588 -42.82 -12.38 9.30
C SER A 588 -42.32 -12.27 7.86
N ALA A 589 -41.03 -12.55 7.62
CA ALA A 589 -40.47 -12.48 6.29
C ALA A 589 -41.06 -13.53 5.35
N SER A 590 -41.22 -13.17 4.08
CA SER A 590 -41.57 -14.12 3.01
C SER A 590 -40.33 -14.39 2.15
N ILE A 591 -39.96 -15.66 2.01
CA ILE A 591 -38.84 -16.12 1.19
C ILE A 591 -39.31 -17.14 0.15
N THR A 592 -38.53 -17.28 -0.92
CA THR A 592 -38.81 -18.19 -2.03
C THR A 592 -37.66 -19.18 -2.23
N VAL A 593 -37.99 -20.43 -2.58
CA VAL A 593 -37.05 -21.53 -2.81
C VAL A 593 -37.42 -22.27 -4.09
N SER A 594 -36.54 -22.18 -5.09
CA SER A 594 -36.75 -22.68 -6.45
C SER A 594 -36.24 -24.10 -6.69
N ASP A 595 -35.37 -24.62 -5.84
CA ASP A 595 -34.89 -26.01 -5.90
C ASP A 595 -34.84 -26.71 -4.51
N ASP A 596 -33.71 -27.23 -4.05
CA ASP A 596 -33.63 -28.12 -2.88
C ASP A 596 -33.61 -27.36 -1.55
N TRP A 597 -34.32 -27.88 -0.53
CA TRP A 597 -34.24 -27.48 0.88
C TRP A 597 -33.71 -28.64 1.72
N THR A 598 -32.41 -28.64 2.03
CA THR A 598 -31.72 -29.79 2.61
C THR A 598 -30.76 -29.41 3.76
N GLY A 599 -30.11 -30.41 4.35
CA GLY A 599 -29.17 -30.24 5.47
C GLY A 599 -29.70 -30.66 6.84
N THR A 600 -28.95 -30.41 7.90
CA THR A 600 -29.24 -30.86 9.29
C THR A 600 -29.18 -29.75 10.33
N GLY A 601 -28.93 -28.50 9.92
CA GLY A 601 -28.91 -27.33 10.78
C GLY A 601 -30.28 -26.84 11.23
N SER A 602 -30.30 -25.71 11.93
CA SER A 602 -31.51 -25.13 12.51
C SER A 602 -32.21 -24.18 11.52
N PHE A 603 -33.51 -24.32 11.36
CA PHE A 603 -34.36 -23.30 10.73
C PHE A 603 -35.30 -22.70 11.77
N ILE A 604 -35.33 -21.37 11.86
CA ILE A 604 -36.19 -20.61 12.76
C ILE A 604 -37.08 -19.72 11.89
N HIS A 605 -38.27 -20.22 11.56
CA HIS A 605 -39.19 -19.59 10.61
C HIS A 605 -39.68 -18.18 11.00
N ASN A 606 -39.59 -17.79 12.29
CA ASN A 606 -39.89 -16.44 12.79
C ASN A 606 -41.25 -15.83 12.36
N ASN A 607 -42.32 -16.65 12.41
CA ASN A 607 -43.66 -16.35 11.88
C ASN A 607 -43.71 -15.94 10.38
N GLY A 608 -42.69 -16.31 9.59
CA GLY A 608 -42.59 -16.03 8.16
C GLY A 608 -43.25 -17.07 7.25
N SER A 609 -43.16 -16.82 5.95
CA SER A 609 -43.67 -17.68 4.88
C SER A 609 -42.54 -18.20 4.02
N VAL A 610 -42.60 -19.48 3.65
CA VAL A 610 -41.74 -20.08 2.63
C VAL A 610 -42.59 -20.45 1.42
N GLU A 611 -42.21 -19.96 0.24
CA GLU A 611 -42.79 -20.34 -1.04
C GLU A 611 -41.86 -21.30 -1.79
N PHE A 612 -42.37 -22.47 -2.15
CA PHE A 612 -41.72 -23.36 -3.12
C PHE A 612 -42.31 -23.13 -4.51
N ASN A 613 -41.50 -22.66 -5.46
CA ASN A 613 -41.93 -22.20 -6.79
C ASN A 613 -41.18 -22.85 -7.97
N GLY A 614 -40.47 -23.96 -7.74
CA GLY A 614 -39.61 -24.59 -8.74
C GLY A 614 -40.28 -24.95 -10.07
N SER A 615 -39.47 -25.06 -11.11
CA SER A 615 -39.97 -25.32 -12.47
C SER A 615 -39.18 -26.32 -13.31
N SER A 616 -37.96 -26.68 -12.91
CA SER A 616 -37.02 -27.46 -13.72
C SER A 616 -36.67 -28.84 -13.13
N SER A 617 -36.63 -28.97 -11.81
CA SER A 617 -36.09 -30.11 -11.06
C SER A 617 -37.08 -30.59 -9.98
N LEU A 618 -36.94 -31.85 -9.57
CA LEU A 618 -37.62 -32.36 -8.38
C LEU A 618 -37.05 -31.65 -7.16
N GLN A 619 -37.88 -30.90 -6.43
CA GLN A 619 -37.45 -30.18 -5.23
C GLN A 619 -37.49 -31.11 -4.01
N ASN A 620 -36.35 -31.32 -3.36
CA ASN A 620 -36.25 -32.14 -2.17
C ASN A 620 -36.41 -31.28 -0.92
N VAL A 621 -37.29 -31.69 0.00
CA VAL A 621 -37.51 -30.98 1.26
C VAL A 621 -37.20 -31.92 2.42
N ARG A 622 -36.21 -31.57 3.25
CA ARG A 622 -35.87 -32.32 4.49
C ARG A 622 -37.02 -32.27 5.50
N THR A 623 -36.92 -33.06 6.57
CA THR A 623 -37.76 -32.88 7.77
C THR A 623 -37.69 -31.44 8.25
N GLU A 624 -38.83 -30.76 8.37
CA GLU A 624 -38.86 -29.35 8.73
C GLU A 624 -40.22 -28.91 9.30
N SER A 625 -40.22 -27.80 10.05
CA SER A 625 -41.42 -27.08 10.46
C SER A 625 -41.47 -25.67 9.86
N PHE A 626 -42.50 -25.41 9.06
CA PHE A 626 -42.81 -24.11 8.49
C PHE A 626 -43.94 -23.41 9.28
N TYR A 627 -43.95 -22.07 9.26
CA TYR A 627 -45.08 -21.32 9.80
C TYR A 627 -46.18 -21.16 8.77
N ASP A 628 -45.93 -20.35 7.75
CA ASP A 628 -46.71 -20.34 6.53
C ASP A 628 -45.93 -21.05 5.41
N LEU A 629 -46.62 -21.94 4.69
CA LEU A 629 -46.06 -22.68 3.57
C LEU A 629 -46.93 -22.45 2.34
N LEU A 630 -46.33 -21.93 1.27
CA LEU A 630 -46.96 -21.74 -0.03
C LEU A 630 -46.32 -22.67 -1.06
N ILE A 631 -47.15 -23.43 -1.77
CA ILE A 631 -46.73 -24.22 -2.92
C ILE A 631 -47.28 -23.58 -4.18
N ASN A 632 -46.34 -23.19 -5.03
CA ASN A 632 -46.57 -22.59 -6.34
C ASN A 632 -45.62 -23.20 -7.38
N SER A 633 -45.13 -24.41 -7.12
CA SER A 633 -44.20 -25.11 -7.99
C SER A 633 -44.90 -25.77 -9.18
N THR A 634 -44.25 -25.77 -10.34
CA THR A 634 -44.63 -26.61 -11.49
C THR A 634 -43.89 -27.94 -11.51
N SER A 635 -42.81 -28.05 -10.74
CA SER A 635 -42.16 -29.34 -10.47
C SER A 635 -42.79 -30.05 -9.28
N ASN A 636 -42.43 -31.33 -9.11
CA ASN A 636 -42.85 -32.07 -7.93
C ASN A 636 -41.96 -31.68 -6.74
N LEU A 637 -42.56 -31.56 -5.56
CA LEU A 637 -41.84 -31.56 -4.29
C LEU A 637 -41.76 -33.00 -3.77
N SER A 638 -40.62 -33.40 -3.24
CA SER A 638 -40.34 -34.70 -2.65
C SER A 638 -39.98 -34.50 -1.19
N LEU A 639 -40.80 -35.01 -0.28
CA LEU A 639 -40.48 -34.98 1.15
C LEU A 639 -39.47 -36.08 1.48
N ASN A 640 -38.37 -35.70 2.10
CA ASN A 640 -37.35 -36.63 2.61
C ASN A 640 -37.48 -36.90 4.12
N GLY A 641 -38.59 -36.45 4.70
CA GLY A 641 -38.97 -36.66 6.09
C GLY A 641 -40.26 -35.92 6.42
N ASP A 642 -40.73 -36.04 7.67
CA ASP A 642 -41.99 -35.41 8.09
C ASP A 642 -41.94 -33.88 7.98
N LEU A 643 -43.04 -33.28 7.54
CA LEU A 643 -43.17 -31.84 7.37
C LEU A 643 -44.32 -31.31 8.23
N THR A 644 -44.09 -30.24 8.99
CA THR A 644 -45.14 -29.57 9.76
C THR A 644 -45.39 -28.16 9.23
N VAL A 645 -46.66 -27.78 9.09
CA VAL A 645 -47.09 -26.40 8.85
C VAL A 645 -47.91 -25.93 10.06
N SER A 646 -47.46 -24.85 10.70
CA SER A 646 -48.03 -24.41 11.97
C SER A 646 -49.13 -23.36 11.88
N ASN A 647 -49.22 -22.60 10.79
CA ASN A 647 -50.23 -21.55 10.61
C ASN A 647 -51.05 -21.69 9.33
N SER A 648 -50.49 -21.39 8.16
CA SER A 648 -51.22 -21.43 6.88
C SER A 648 -50.52 -22.30 5.86
N PHE A 649 -51.25 -23.21 5.23
CA PHE A 649 -50.79 -24.00 4.09
C PHE A 649 -51.56 -23.57 2.84
N THR A 650 -50.87 -23.05 1.84
CA THR A 650 -51.47 -22.60 0.58
C THR A 650 -50.96 -23.43 -0.57
N MET A 651 -51.87 -23.98 -1.38
CA MET A 651 -51.53 -24.69 -2.62
C MET A 651 -52.20 -23.99 -3.79
N THR A 652 -51.42 -23.20 -4.53
CA THR A 652 -51.88 -22.55 -5.76
C THR A 652 -51.74 -23.50 -6.96
N GLN A 653 -50.64 -24.26 -6.95
CA GLN A 653 -50.31 -25.36 -7.85
C GLN A 653 -49.28 -26.28 -7.16
N GLY A 654 -48.77 -27.29 -7.88
CA GLY A 654 -47.72 -28.19 -7.37
C GLY A 654 -48.22 -29.56 -6.91
N ILE A 655 -47.34 -30.55 -7.03
CA ILE A 655 -47.56 -31.92 -6.58
C ILE A 655 -46.54 -32.21 -5.48
N ILE A 656 -47.01 -32.73 -4.34
CA ILE A 656 -46.15 -33.18 -3.24
C ILE A 656 -46.16 -34.71 -3.23
N ASP A 657 -45.01 -35.30 -3.49
CA ASP A 657 -44.69 -36.68 -3.15
C ASP A 657 -44.24 -36.72 -1.69
N ALA A 658 -45.05 -37.33 -0.82
CA ALA A 658 -44.75 -37.41 0.60
C ALA A 658 -43.75 -38.55 0.91
N ASN A 659 -43.42 -39.45 -0.03
CA ASN A 659 -42.47 -40.56 0.12
C ASN A 659 -42.57 -41.31 1.46
N THR A 660 -43.78 -41.72 1.83
CA THR A 660 -44.19 -42.41 3.06
C THR A 660 -44.13 -41.58 4.34
N ASN A 661 -43.75 -40.30 4.26
CA ASN A 661 -43.72 -39.38 5.38
C ASN A 661 -45.09 -38.73 5.61
N THR A 662 -45.20 -38.00 6.73
CA THR A 662 -46.40 -37.28 7.12
C THR A 662 -46.23 -35.77 6.92
N LEU A 663 -47.15 -35.15 6.20
CA LEU A 663 -47.35 -33.70 6.19
C LEU A 663 -48.44 -33.36 7.21
N VAL A 664 -48.14 -32.51 8.20
CA VAL A 664 -49.07 -32.14 9.28
C VAL A 664 -49.42 -30.65 9.19
N LEU A 665 -50.71 -30.32 9.09
CA LEU A 665 -51.21 -28.95 9.27
C LEU A 665 -51.82 -28.80 10.66
N THR A 666 -51.11 -28.13 11.57
CA THR A 666 -51.48 -28.10 12.99
C THR A 666 -52.51 -27.02 13.34
N ASN A 667 -52.63 -25.96 12.53
CA ASN A 667 -53.70 -24.98 12.67
C ASN A 667 -55.05 -25.61 12.28
N GLY A 668 -55.89 -25.86 13.28
CA GLY A 668 -57.13 -26.63 13.10
C GLY A 668 -58.29 -25.91 12.43
N THR A 669 -58.11 -24.65 12.01
CA THR A 669 -59.17 -23.87 11.36
C THR A 669 -59.35 -24.29 9.90
N ILE A 670 -60.57 -24.15 9.36
CA ILE A 670 -60.84 -24.50 7.95
C ILE A 670 -59.96 -23.69 6.99
N ALA A 671 -59.81 -22.39 7.28
CA ALA A 671 -59.04 -21.43 6.47
C ALA A 671 -57.52 -21.64 6.52
N ALA A 672 -57.01 -22.50 7.40
CA ALA A 672 -55.60 -22.84 7.46
C ALA A 672 -55.10 -23.57 6.20
N LEU A 673 -56.01 -24.14 5.38
CA LEU A 673 -55.69 -24.61 4.03
C LEU A 673 -56.37 -23.69 3.01
N SER A 674 -55.57 -23.00 2.21
CA SER A 674 -56.03 -22.28 1.00
C SER A 674 -55.64 -23.10 -0.23
N TYR A 675 -56.61 -23.52 -1.05
CA TYR A 675 -56.35 -24.46 -2.14
C TYR A 675 -56.99 -24.02 -3.46
N ILE A 676 -56.20 -24.06 -4.53
CA ILE A 676 -56.63 -23.86 -5.92
C ILE A 676 -56.39 -25.15 -6.72
N SER A 677 -55.18 -25.71 -6.63
CA SER A 677 -54.72 -26.82 -7.45
C SER A 677 -53.53 -27.51 -6.77
N GLY A 678 -53.41 -28.82 -6.97
CA GLY A 678 -52.28 -29.63 -6.51
C GLY A 678 -52.74 -30.97 -5.95
N GLN A 679 -51.81 -31.82 -5.52
CA GLN A 679 -52.13 -33.03 -4.76
C GLN A 679 -50.96 -33.48 -3.89
N ILE A 680 -51.26 -34.17 -2.80
CA ILE A 680 -50.32 -34.87 -1.92
C ILE A 680 -50.51 -36.38 -2.17
N TYR A 681 -49.45 -37.13 -2.43
CA TYR A 681 -49.54 -38.56 -2.66
C TYR A 681 -48.37 -39.33 -2.04
N ASP A 682 -48.49 -40.66 -2.03
CA ASP A 682 -47.50 -41.60 -1.49
C ASP A 682 -47.07 -41.30 -0.05
N GLY A 683 -47.99 -40.89 0.84
CA GLY A 683 -47.74 -40.68 2.26
C GLY A 683 -49.00 -40.24 2.99
N GLU A 684 -48.85 -39.57 4.13
CA GLU A 684 -49.96 -39.14 4.98
C GLU A 684 -50.10 -37.61 4.99
N PHE A 685 -51.34 -37.12 4.95
CA PHE A 685 -51.64 -35.72 5.21
C PHE A 685 -52.58 -35.64 6.42
N GLU A 686 -52.02 -35.19 7.55
CA GLU A 686 -52.75 -35.00 8.81
C GLU A 686 -53.19 -33.54 8.95
N ARG A 687 -54.46 -33.32 9.27
CA ARG A 687 -54.97 -31.97 9.57
C ARG A 687 -55.58 -31.93 10.96
N SER A 688 -55.18 -30.94 11.76
CA SER A 688 -55.91 -30.56 12.96
C SER A 688 -57.33 -30.10 12.63
N ILE A 689 -58.28 -30.41 13.52
CA ILE A 689 -59.69 -30.07 13.42
C ILE A 689 -60.14 -29.45 14.76
N ASN A 690 -60.47 -28.16 14.77
CA ASN A 690 -60.95 -27.47 15.98
C ASN A 690 -62.26 -26.69 15.79
N THR A 691 -62.82 -26.70 14.57
CA THR A 691 -64.11 -26.06 14.24
C THR A 691 -65.02 -27.01 13.46
N THR A 692 -66.33 -26.80 13.51
CA THR A 692 -67.28 -27.48 12.62
C THR A 692 -67.25 -26.86 11.23
N GLY A 693 -67.40 -27.68 10.19
CA GLY A 693 -67.49 -27.26 8.80
C GLY A 693 -66.81 -28.25 7.86
N THR A 694 -66.53 -27.80 6.64
CA THR A 694 -66.02 -28.64 5.55
C THR A 694 -64.50 -28.53 5.46
N TYR A 695 -63.80 -29.65 5.63
CA TYR A 695 -62.35 -29.75 5.51
C TYR A 695 -61.96 -30.49 4.23
N LEU A 696 -61.11 -29.86 3.42
CA LEU A 696 -60.54 -30.44 2.19
C LEU A 696 -59.22 -31.16 2.47
N PHE A 697 -59.03 -32.34 1.90
CA PHE A 697 -57.78 -33.08 1.88
C PHE A 697 -57.41 -33.26 0.40
N PRO A 698 -56.41 -32.51 -0.11
CA PRO A 698 -55.98 -32.61 -1.50
C PRO A 698 -55.06 -33.84 -1.69
N VAL A 699 -55.47 -34.99 -1.18
CA VAL A 699 -54.74 -36.27 -1.29
C VAL A 699 -55.11 -36.99 -2.59
N GLY A 700 -54.22 -37.84 -3.10
CA GLY A 700 -54.44 -38.57 -4.34
C GLY A 700 -53.39 -39.63 -4.65
N THR A 701 -53.23 -39.94 -5.94
CA THR A 701 -52.10 -40.72 -6.47
C THR A 701 -51.25 -39.79 -7.34
N ALA A 702 -50.07 -40.24 -7.78
CA ALA A 702 -49.23 -39.47 -8.70
C ALA A 702 -49.97 -39.02 -9.97
N ALA A 703 -50.94 -39.81 -10.46
CA ALA A 703 -51.68 -39.55 -11.69
C ALA A 703 -53.07 -38.93 -11.49
N ASP A 704 -53.71 -39.16 -10.34
CA ASP A 704 -55.13 -38.85 -10.14
C ASP A 704 -55.39 -38.05 -8.86
N ARG A 705 -56.12 -36.93 -9.04
CA ARG A 705 -56.61 -36.06 -7.96
C ARG A 705 -57.85 -36.64 -7.27
N ASN A 706 -57.64 -37.63 -6.41
CA ASN A 706 -58.72 -38.26 -5.63
C ASN A 706 -59.02 -37.50 -4.33
N MET A 707 -59.36 -36.21 -4.44
CA MET A 707 -59.56 -35.33 -3.29
C MET A 707 -60.63 -35.86 -2.34
N LEU A 708 -60.35 -35.79 -1.03
CA LEU A 708 -61.28 -36.13 0.03
C LEU A 708 -61.82 -34.84 0.66
N THR A 709 -63.13 -34.79 0.91
CA THR A 709 -63.77 -33.70 1.65
C THR A 709 -64.54 -34.30 2.82
N ILE A 710 -64.33 -33.76 4.02
CA ILE A 710 -64.96 -34.25 5.25
C ILE A 710 -65.79 -33.12 5.87
N ASP A 711 -67.08 -33.38 6.09
CA ASP A 711 -67.99 -32.45 6.78
C ASP A 711 -68.08 -32.78 8.26
N ILE A 712 -67.55 -31.90 9.10
CA ILE A 712 -67.62 -32.00 10.56
C ILE A 712 -68.87 -31.29 11.06
N ASN A 713 -69.96 -32.04 11.18
CA ASN A 713 -71.27 -31.53 11.61
C ASN A 713 -71.34 -31.24 13.12
N THR A 714 -70.62 -32.02 13.94
CA THR A 714 -70.55 -31.87 15.39
C THR A 714 -69.14 -32.19 15.87
N LEU A 715 -68.55 -31.32 16.69
CA LEU A 715 -67.22 -31.52 17.26
C LEU A 715 -67.30 -31.42 18.78
N SER A 716 -67.12 -32.55 19.48
CA SER A 716 -67.15 -32.59 20.95
C SER A 716 -65.78 -32.35 21.57
N ASN A 717 -64.70 -32.78 20.91
CA ASN A 717 -63.32 -32.51 21.28
C ASN A 717 -62.51 -32.21 20.02
N PRO A 718 -61.67 -31.16 20.00
CA PRO A 718 -60.66 -30.97 18.96
C PRO A 718 -59.70 -32.16 18.87
N GLY A 719 -59.16 -32.39 17.67
CA GLY A 719 -58.21 -33.48 17.40
C GLY A 719 -57.58 -33.29 16.02
N SER A 720 -57.09 -34.37 15.42
CA SER A 720 -56.62 -34.40 14.04
C SER A 720 -57.28 -35.56 13.27
N LEU A 721 -57.27 -35.45 11.94
CA LEU A 721 -57.76 -36.44 10.99
C LEU A 721 -56.68 -36.78 9.97
#